data_AF-A0A553IG72-F1
#
_entry.id   AF-A0A553IG72-F1
#
_cell.length_a   1.000
_cell.length_b   1.000
_cell.length_c   1.000
_cell.angle_alpha   90.00
_cell.angle_beta   90.00
_cell.angle_gamma   90.00
#
_symmetry.space_group_name_H-M   'P 1'
#
loop_
_entity.id
_entity.type
_entity.pdbx_description
1 polymer ?
#
loop_
_entity_poly.entity_id
_entity_poly.type
_entity_poly.pdbx_seq_one_letter_code
_entity_poly.pdbx_strand_id
1 'polypeptide(L)'
;MKKILFTLLVLLSALVLVACTPKDNNTYRTYTSGTAKLNPYSESLATASELFDYVTDSLYTGDYDWDKAIAEGTATKVGDFTNAASLPYARVPRMAAGEPVDVNGDGTVWEITLRTDLKFQDGTPINANTFDYSWRQLLDPDQLNVRASNLYDASNLPLVNAEAYTKQKSPKSDSFGEFVWLVDGKEVSIANAYSHEVGGYDYYFATVEGYFVEFYGASYASYFPRNYSNWALTLEDGSLLAEDAAGNLSKLPNGDANPAFDAESAQEGYVSGRPQLRFEDGAVVPVAENGDPVGGTKIPNDPVAWANVGFKVTGTHKFQITLTEPKDAWYVKGQLMSGITGVVHEAKYEAGKSADKRTTTYGTIDNPLVSYGAYNLIEWQDGVLYLYERNDDHYAAEEYRIKRIRYDVIADQSIAVNEFKAGRLDIVGASGEYFKEFKDSPTLKLTPATTFFRFAFNIDERPDGTTNPILTYKEFRQAFYYAIDREEFASEVRAPAYANQGFIGPVYIATEYGSVSYRGSDAGKAVFAPLSPETTGFNPTKAKQLFDAAYAKSVADGNIADGDKVTVEYTYYKVETNDTVANWVKQTVETIFGDKFELKLNGVSSDALDAAWDNFDFDMTFGGWQGLNFNPVSLMGQVYNSISGAANMLENGFDTGNIQLSIELPHTKAALQKWVAEFNEETASEAQLAAYGRWTAALAKFGDSNTYSDTLDNVYKAAASTFYNVSDVNYAGRNDDFDRITAAFEAALLDEMIAIPLFTSVSATVYSSRVKFEATEYHAWMGWGGLKYMYLD
;
A
#
# COMPACT_ATOMS: atom_id res chain seq x y z
N MET A 1 34.35 29.57 -1.96
CA MET A 1 34.36 30.13 -3.34
C MET A 1 35.20 29.33 -4.33
N LYS A 2 36.50 29.08 -4.12
CA LYS A 2 37.34 28.34 -5.09
C LYS A 2 36.88 26.89 -5.37
N LYS A 3 36.38 26.15 -4.36
CA LYS A 3 35.80 24.80 -4.58
C LYS A 3 34.48 24.85 -5.37
N ILE A 4 33.57 25.78 -5.04
CA ILE A 4 32.30 25.99 -5.76
C ILE A 4 32.53 26.39 -7.21
N LEU A 5 33.51 27.27 -7.48
CA LEU A 5 33.87 27.67 -8.84
C LEU A 5 34.47 26.52 -9.64
N PHE A 6 35.25 25.63 -9.00
CA PHE A 6 35.85 24.47 -9.65
C PHE A 6 34.79 23.41 -9.98
N THR A 7 33.82 23.17 -9.09
CA THR A 7 32.67 22.29 -9.34
C THR A 7 31.77 22.84 -10.45
N LEU A 8 31.50 24.16 -10.48
CA LEU A 8 30.77 24.80 -11.58
C LEU A 8 31.53 24.77 -12.92
N LEU A 9 32.86 24.93 -12.91
CA LEU A 9 33.67 24.85 -14.13
C LEU A 9 33.76 23.42 -14.65
N VAL A 10 33.81 22.41 -13.77
CA VAL A 10 33.79 20.99 -14.14
C VAL A 10 32.41 20.62 -14.71
N LEU A 11 31.31 21.06 -14.09
CA LEU A 11 29.95 20.93 -14.65
C LEU A 11 29.83 21.61 -16.02
N LEU A 12 30.29 22.85 -16.19
CA LEU A 12 30.27 23.55 -17.48
C LEU A 12 31.17 22.87 -18.52
N SER A 13 32.34 22.35 -18.13
CA SER A 13 33.27 21.70 -19.05
C SER A 13 32.82 20.28 -19.44
N ALA A 14 32.15 19.54 -18.56
CA ALA A 14 31.50 18.27 -18.86
C ALA A 14 30.28 18.49 -19.78
N LEU A 15 29.49 19.55 -19.55
CA LEU A 15 28.43 19.98 -20.46
C LEU A 15 28.96 20.38 -21.85
N VAL A 16 30.14 21.01 -21.93
CA VAL A 16 30.74 21.46 -23.20
C VAL A 16 31.46 20.33 -23.96
N LEU A 17 32.03 19.32 -23.28
CA LEU A 17 32.67 18.17 -23.95
C LEU A 17 31.66 17.09 -24.41
N VAL A 18 30.50 16.97 -23.75
CA VAL A 18 29.41 16.06 -24.17
C VAL A 18 28.50 16.70 -25.24
N ALA A 19 28.58 18.01 -25.45
CA ALA A 19 27.86 18.70 -26.54
C ALA A 19 28.39 18.36 -27.95
N CYS A 20 29.49 17.60 -28.08
CA CYS A 20 30.07 17.22 -29.37
C CYS A 20 30.01 15.72 -29.70
N THR A 21 29.36 14.88 -28.88
CA THR A 21 29.01 13.53 -29.33
C THR A 21 27.88 13.63 -30.37
N PRO A 22 28.02 13.02 -31.56
CA PRO A 22 26.92 12.94 -32.52
C PRO A 22 25.67 12.41 -31.81
N LYS A 23 24.48 12.91 -32.15
CA LYS A 23 23.22 12.34 -31.67
C LYS A 23 23.19 10.86 -32.09
N ASP A 24 23.58 9.96 -31.18
CA ASP A 24 23.39 8.53 -31.34
C ASP A 24 21.89 8.29 -31.25
N ASN A 25 21.28 7.90 -32.38
CA ASN A 25 19.85 7.63 -32.45
C ASN A 25 19.46 6.43 -31.58
N ASN A 26 20.42 5.58 -31.20
CA ASN A 26 20.19 4.36 -30.43
C ASN A 26 20.24 4.56 -28.90
N THR A 27 20.45 5.79 -28.43
CA THR A 27 20.48 6.11 -27.00
C THR A 27 19.18 6.79 -26.57
N TYR A 28 18.50 6.18 -25.60
CA TYR A 28 17.37 6.77 -24.87
C TYR A 28 17.92 7.66 -23.75
N ARG A 29 17.51 8.93 -23.76
CA ARG A 29 18.07 9.97 -22.86
C ARG A 29 17.04 10.33 -21.81
N THR A 30 17.37 10.12 -20.56
CA THR A 30 16.49 10.34 -19.42
C THR A 30 17.30 10.98 -18.29
N TYR A 31 16.66 11.27 -17.17
CA TYR A 31 17.26 11.99 -16.06
C TYR A 31 16.79 11.42 -14.73
N THR A 32 17.56 11.72 -13.69
CA THR A 32 17.32 11.24 -12.33
C THR A 32 17.85 12.24 -11.31
N SER A 33 17.36 12.18 -10.07
CA SER A 33 17.99 12.89 -8.94
C SER A 33 19.32 12.24 -8.51
N GLY A 34 19.60 11.01 -8.95
CA GLY A 34 20.82 10.25 -8.65
C GLY A 34 20.80 9.55 -7.29
N THR A 35 21.80 8.68 -7.08
CA THR A 35 22.02 7.94 -5.83
C THR A 35 23.49 7.58 -5.66
N ALA A 36 23.96 7.45 -4.43
CA ALA A 36 25.32 7.00 -4.14
C ALA A 36 25.47 5.46 -4.14
N LYS A 37 24.36 4.70 -4.13
CA LYS A 37 24.37 3.25 -3.97
C LYS A 37 23.27 2.58 -4.79
N LEU A 38 23.62 1.47 -5.44
CA LEU A 38 22.79 0.61 -6.29
C LEU A 38 22.81 -0.85 -5.78
N ASN A 39 22.85 -1.04 -4.46
CA ASN A 39 22.81 -2.37 -3.86
C ASN A 39 21.36 -2.72 -3.46
N PRO A 40 20.71 -3.69 -4.12
CA PRO A 40 19.31 -4.01 -3.86
C PRO A 40 19.01 -4.44 -2.41
N TYR A 41 20.01 -4.93 -1.66
CA TYR A 41 19.78 -5.45 -0.29
C TYR A 41 19.74 -4.35 0.76
N SER A 42 20.43 -3.22 0.52
CA SER A 42 20.63 -2.18 1.53
C SER A 42 20.07 -0.81 1.14
N GLU A 43 19.61 -0.64 -0.11
CA GLU A 43 19.07 0.62 -0.60
C GLU A 43 17.53 0.56 -0.70
N SER A 44 16.85 1.62 -0.25
CA SER A 44 15.39 1.76 -0.25
C SER A 44 14.87 2.93 -1.08
N LEU A 45 15.76 3.79 -1.60
CA LEU A 45 15.38 4.89 -2.48
C LEU A 45 14.75 4.38 -3.78
N ALA A 46 13.58 4.91 -4.13
CA ALA A 46 12.89 4.59 -5.39
C ALA A 46 13.78 4.86 -6.63
N THR A 47 14.53 5.96 -6.60
CA THR A 47 15.53 6.31 -7.62
C THR A 47 16.60 5.24 -7.81
N ALA A 48 17.04 4.60 -6.71
CA ALA A 48 18.03 3.55 -6.82
C ALA A 48 17.42 2.27 -7.40
N SER A 49 16.18 1.94 -7.05
CA SER A 49 15.44 0.82 -7.64
C SER A 49 15.36 0.95 -9.17
N GLU A 50 14.93 2.11 -9.67
CA GLU A 50 14.88 2.37 -11.12
C GLU A 50 16.24 2.13 -11.81
N LEU A 51 17.33 2.57 -11.17
CA LEU A 51 18.67 2.46 -11.72
C LEU A 51 19.27 1.04 -11.62
N PHE A 52 18.98 0.29 -10.56
CA PHE A 52 19.46 -1.09 -10.44
C PHE A 52 18.59 -2.09 -11.20
N ASP A 53 17.31 -1.80 -11.44
CA ASP A 53 16.39 -2.68 -12.18
C ASP A 53 16.87 -2.96 -13.61
N TYR A 54 17.72 -2.10 -14.19
CA TYR A 54 18.35 -2.36 -15.50
C TYR A 54 19.48 -3.38 -15.45
N VAL A 55 20.16 -3.50 -14.32
CA VAL A 55 21.34 -4.36 -14.14
C VAL A 55 21.05 -5.60 -13.29
N THR A 56 19.84 -5.71 -12.75
CA THR A 56 19.35 -6.92 -12.07
C THR A 56 18.24 -7.59 -12.89
N ASP A 57 17.92 -8.82 -12.53
CA ASP A 57 16.76 -9.55 -13.05
C ASP A 57 16.08 -10.32 -11.91
N SER A 58 14.94 -10.92 -12.19
CA SER A 58 14.11 -11.64 -11.22
C SER A 58 13.77 -13.06 -11.69
N LEU A 59 13.32 -13.92 -10.78
CA LEU A 59 12.92 -15.29 -11.14
C LEU A 59 11.66 -15.30 -12.00
N TYR A 60 10.73 -14.39 -11.72
CA TYR A 60 9.49 -14.18 -12.46
C TYR A 60 9.32 -12.69 -12.79
N THR A 61 8.49 -12.36 -13.76
CA THR A 61 8.13 -10.96 -14.08
C THR A 61 6.66 -10.85 -14.43
N GLY A 62 6.13 -9.64 -14.38
CA GLY A 62 4.81 -9.31 -14.90
C GLY A 62 4.85 -9.13 -16.41
N ASP A 63 3.85 -9.67 -17.11
CA ASP A 63 3.66 -9.43 -18.55
C ASP A 63 2.19 -9.58 -18.95
N TYR A 64 1.87 -9.20 -20.19
CA TYR A 64 0.57 -9.47 -20.79
C TYR A 64 0.38 -10.97 -21.05
N ASP A 65 -0.76 -11.51 -20.65
CA ASP A 65 -1.19 -12.87 -20.94
C ASP A 65 -1.85 -12.91 -22.31
N TRP A 66 -1.01 -13.04 -23.35
CA TRP A 66 -1.48 -13.05 -24.74
C TRP A 66 -2.36 -14.24 -25.06
N ASP A 67 -2.11 -15.41 -24.46
CA ASP A 67 -2.92 -16.60 -24.70
C ASP A 67 -4.34 -16.38 -24.17
N LYS A 68 -4.46 -15.84 -22.95
CA LYS A 68 -5.76 -15.44 -22.37
C LYS A 68 -6.41 -14.32 -23.18
N ALA A 69 -5.65 -13.30 -23.58
CA ALA A 69 -6.17 -12.19 -24.37
C ALA A 69 -6.80 -12.65 -25.70
N ILE A 70 -6.16 -13.61 -26.37
CA ILE A 70 -6.66 -14.19 -27.63
C ILE A 70 -7.89 -15.08 -27.36
N ALA A 71 -7.86 -15.90 -26.31
CA ALA A 71 -9.00 -16.74 -25.93
C ALA A 71 -10.26 -15.91 -25.58
N GLU A 72 -10.07 -14.78 -24.92
CA GLU A 72 -11.14 -13.85 -24.53
C GLU A 72 -11.53 -12.86 -25.64
N GLY A 73 -10.77 -12.81 -26.73
CA GLY A 73 -11.01 -11.93 -27.87
C GLY A 73 -10.67 -10.45 -27.60
N THR A 74 -9.96 -10.14 -26.51
CA THR A 74 -9.44 -8.79 -26.24
C THR A 74 -8.23 -8.44 -27.11
N ALA A 75 -7.56 -9.46 -27.67
CA ALA A 75 -6.50 -9.36 -28.67
C ALA A 75 -6.75 -10.34 -29.84
N THR A 76 -6.35 -9.96 -31.05
CA THR A 76 -6.43 -10.85 -32.22
C THR A 76 -5.18 -11.72 -32.41
N LYS A 77 -4.05 -11.30 -31.83
CA LYS A 77 -2.75 -11.96 -31.89
C LYS A 77 -1.83 -11.42 -30.78
N VAL A 78 -0.71 -12.10 -30.54
CA VAL A 78 0.37 -11.60 -29.69
C VAL A 78 0.83 -10.22 -30.20
N GLY A 79 0.91 -9.24 -29.29
CA GLY A 79 1.31 -7.87 -29.62
C GLY A 79 0.18 -6.98 -30.18
N ASP A 80 -1.08 -7.41 -30.10
CA ASP A 80 -2.22 -6.54 -30.41
C ASP A 80 -2.54 -5.63 -29.21
N PHE A 81 -1.99 -4.42 -29.24
CA PHE A 81 -2.17 -3.42 -28.18
C PHE A 81 -3.37 -2.51 -28.39
N THR A 82 -4.31 -2.82 -29.28
CA THR A 82 -5.43 -1.94 -29.61
C THR A 82 -6.24 -1.54 -28.36
N ASN A 83 -6.40 -2.45 -27.40
CA ASN A 83 -7.12 -2.23 -26.13
C ASN A 83 -6.18 -2.45 -24.92
N ALA A 84 -5.00 -1.83 -24.94
CA ALA A 84 -3.92 -2.12 -24.00
C ALA A 84 -4.35 -2.02 -22.53
N ALA A 85 -5.32 -1.16 -22.17
CA ALA A 85 -5.80 -1.02 -20.79
C ALA A 85 -6.60 -2.23 -20.27
N SER A 86 -7.15 -3.05 -21.16
CA SER A 86 -7.99 -4.22 -20.83
C SER A 86 -7.29 -5.57 -21.07
N LEU A 87 -6.02 -5.57 -21.49
CA LEU A 87 -5.28 -6.82 -21.72
C LEU A 87 -5.07 -7.56 -20.39
N PRO A 88 -5.29 -8.88 -20.32
CA PRO A 88 -5.01 -9.63 -19.10
C PRO A 88 -3.52 -9.65 -18.74
N TYR A 89 -3.23 -9.59 -17.45
CA TYR A 89 -1.90 -9.67 -16.84
C TYR A 89 -1.59 -11.05 -16.28
N ALA A 90 -0.34 -11.50 -16.42
CA ALA A 90 0.19 -12.72 -15.82
C ALA A 90 1.57 -12.50 -15.19
N ARG A 91 1.92 -13.39 -14.25
CA ARG A 91 3.29 -13.55 -13.72
C ARG A 91 3.97 -14.69 -14.47
N VAL A 92 4.97 -14.38 -15.28
CA VAL A 92 5.63 -15.33 -16.20
C VAL A 92 7.07 -15.66 -15.75
N PRO A 93 7.58 -16.86 -16.04
CA PRO A 93 8.97 -17.23 -15.75
C PRO A 93 9.98 -16.30 -16.44
N ARG A 94 11.03 -15.94 -15.71
CA ARG A 94 12.10 -15.04 -16.17
C ARG A 94 13.46 -15.73 -16.00
N MET A 95 14.19 -15.54 -14.90
CA MET A 95 15.35 -16.39 -14.61
C MET A 95 14.95 -17.83 -14.26
N ALA A 96 13.70 -18.06 -13.85
CA ALA A 96 13.13 -19.40 -13.73
C ALA A 96 12.88 -20.01 -15.12
N ALA A 97 13.09 -21.31 -15.26
CA ALA A 97 12.84 -22.07 -16.49
C ALA A 97 11.36 -22.45 -16.69
N GLY A 98 10.51 -22.21 -15.68
CA GLY A 98 9.10 -22.58 -15.69
C GLY A 98 8.40 -22.15 -14.41
N GLU A 99 7.17 -22.62 -14.22
CA GLU A 99 6.39 -22.41 -13.00
C GLU A 99 7.06 -23.07 -11.77
N PRO A 100 6.87 -22.50 -10.56
CA PRO A 100 7.33 -23.13 -9.33
C PRO A 100 6.52 -24.43 -9.10
N VAL A 101 7.18 -25.48 -8.61
CA VAL A 101 6.54 -26.77 -8.35
C VAL A 101 6.29 -26.94 -6.86
N ASP A 102 5.03 -27.08 -6.47
CA ASP A 102 4.65 -27.47 -5.11
C ASP A 102 5.04 -28.94 -4.88
N VAL A 103 6.06 -29.16 -4.03
CA VAL A 103 6.70 -30.47 -3.87
C VAL A 103 5.88 -31.39 -2.96
N ASN A 104 5.20 -30.83 -1.97
CA ASN A 104 4.40 -31.57 -0.99
C ASN A 104 2.89 -31.43 -1.21
N GLY A 105 2.45 -30.53 -2.10
CA GLY A 105 1.05 -30.35 -2.49
C GLY A 105 0.23 -29.54 -1.48
N ASP A 106 0.87 -28.96 -0.47
CA ASP A 106 0.23 -28.14 0.57
C ASP A 106 0.65 -26.66 0.49
N GLY A 107 1.43 -26.27 -0.52
CA GLY A 107 1.87 -24.90 -0.74
C GLY A 107 2.97 -24.40 0.20
N THR A 108 3.58 -25.25 1.04
CA THR A 108 4.65 -24.85 1.96
C THR A 108 6.06 -25.14 1.43
N VAL A 109 6.22 -26.05 0.45
CA VAL A 109 7.53 -26.37 -0.14
C VAL A 109 7.50 -26.21 -1.65
N TRP A 110 8.31 -25.29 -2.17
CA TRP A 110 8.36 -24.97 -3.60
C TRP A 110 9.74 -25.28 -4.19
N GLU A 111 9.79 -26.07 -5.25
CA GLU A 111 10.99 -26.25 -6.09
C GLU A 111 10.99 -25.22 -7.23
N ILE A 112 12.07 -24.44 -7.30
CA ILE A 112 12.33 -23.50 -8.38
C ILE A 112 13.39 -24.11 -9.30
N THR A 113 13.08 -24.22 -10.59
CA THR A 113 14.06 -24.61 -11.61
C THR A 113 14.54 -23.36 -12.33
N LEU A 114 15.86 -23.13 -12.30
CA LEU A 114 16.53 -22.04 -13.00
C LEU A 114 16.79 -22.40 -14.46
N ARG A 115 16.89 -21.37 -15.31
CA ARG A 115 17.46 -21.54 -16.64
C ARG A 115 18.93 -21.97 -16.55
N THR A 116 19.45 -22.57 -17.61
CA THR A 116 20.83 -23.10 -17.66
C THR A 116 21.82 -22.17 -18.36
N ASP A 117 21.33 -21.08 -18.95
CA ASP A 117 22.07 -20.07 -19.70
C ASP A 117 22.30 -18.77 -18.90
N LEU A 118 21.99 -18.76 -17.60
CA LEU A 118 22.14 -17.58 -16.75
C LEU A 118 23.60 -17.28 -16.45
N LYS A 119 23.98 -16.02 -16.60
CA LYS A 119 25.33 -15.52 -16.33
C LYS A 119 25.31 -14.05 -15.95
N PHE A 120 26.30 -13.64 -15.15
CA PHE A 120 26.66 -12.25 -14.98
C PHE A 120 27.33 -11.70 -16.25
N GLN A 121 27.42 -10.38 -16.36
CA GLN A 121 28.03 -9.67 -17.50
C GLN A 121 29.50 -10.01 -17.74
N ASP A 122 30.21 -10.53 -16.73
CA ASP A 122 31.59 -10.98 -16.86
C ASP A 122 31.72 -12.46 -17.30
N GLY A 123 30.58 -13.12 -17.54
CA GLY A 123 30.50 -14.52 -17.94
C GLY A 123 30.41 -15.50 -16.77
N THR A 124 30.46 -15.04 -15.51
CA THR A 124 30.31 -15.91 -14.34
C THR A 124 28.92 -16.57 -14.34
N PRO A 125 28.81 -17.91 -14.33
CA PRO A 125 27.51 -18.58 -14.35
C PRO A 125 26.69 -18.30 -13.10
N ILE A 126 25.37 -18.17 -13.27
CA ILE A 126 24.41 -18.05 -12.17
C ILE A 126 23.67 -19.38 -12.04
N ASN A 127 23.68 -19.95 -10.83
CA ASN A 127 23.05 -21.23 -10.55
C ASN A 127 22.47 -21.25 -9.12
N ALA A 128 21.97 -22.41 -8.66
CA ALA A 128 21.33 -22.50 -7.35
C ALA A 128 22.25 -22.15 -6.17
N ASN A 129 23.55 -22.41 -6.27
CA ASN A 129 24.52 -22.00 -5.24
C ASN A 129 24.74 -20.48 -5.22
N THR A 130 24.58 -19.81 -6.37
CA THR A 130 24.61 -18.35 -6.42
C THR A 130 23.45 -17.77 -5.59
N PHE A 131 22.25 -18.35 -5.68
CA PHE A 131 21.11 -17.98 -4.84
C PHE A 131 21.36 -18.32 -3.36
N ASP A 132 21.91 -19.50 -3.03
CA ASP A 132 22.28 -19.85 -1.64
C ASP A 132 23.20 -18.80 -1.02
N TYR A 133 24.29 -18.44 -1.72
CA TYR A 133 25.19 -17.40 -1.26
C TYR A 133 24.48 -16.05 -1.10
N SER A 134 23.69 -15.67 -2.10
CA SER A 134 23.05 -14.36 -2.17
C SER A 134 22.03 -14.15 -1.05
N TRP A 135 21.17 -15.14 -0.81
CA TRP A 135 20.17 -15.06 0.25
C TRP A 135 20.79 -15.15 1.65
N ARG A 136 21.94 -15.84 1.82
CA ARG A 136 22.75 -15.71 3.06
C ARG A 136 23.24 -14.30 3.28
N GLN A 137 23.63 -13.58 2.22
CA GLN A 137 24.05 -12.18 2.34
C GLN A 137 22.87 -11.27 2.65
N LEU A 138 21.71 -11.48 2.01
CA LEU A 138 20.50 -10.72 2.32
C LEU A 138 20.07 -10.91 3.77
N LEU A 139 20.13 -12.15 4.29
CA LEU A 139 19.77 -12.50 5.67
C LEU A 139 20.95 -12.41 6.67
N ASP A 140 22.09 -11.81 6.28
CA ASP A 140 23.31 -11.82 7.10
C ASP A 140 23.09 -11.08 8.45
N PRO A 141 23.25 -11.77 9.60
CA PRO A 141 23.01 -11.19 10.92
C PRO A 141 24.02 -10.11 11.34
N ASP A 142 25.17 -10.01 10.68
CA ASP A 142 26.10 -8.89 10.90
C ASP A 142 25.67 -7.64 10.15
N GLN A 143 25.01 -7.78 8.99
CA GLN A 143 24.64 -6.67 8.11
C GLN A 143 23.24 -6.12 8.40
N LEU A 144 22.30 -6.97 8.84
CA LEU A 144 20.90 -6.60 9.11
C LEU A 144 20.29 -5.78 7.96
N ASN A 145 20.44 -6.31 6.73
CA ASN A 145 19.99 -5.63 5.52
C ASN A 145 18.51 -5.22 5.63
N VAL A 146 18.20 -3.97 5.28
CA VAL A 146 16.86 -3.39 5.44
C VAL A 146 15.79 -4.12 4.63
N ARG A 147 16.19 -4.85 3.58
CA ARG A 147 15.31 -5.65 2.72
C ARG A 147 15.24 -7.14 3.12
N ALA A 148 15.87 -7.55 4.23
CA ALA A 148 15.85 -8.94 4.66
C ALA A 148 14.42 -9.46 4.93
N SER A 149 13.50 -8.58 5.33
CA SER A 149 12.09 -8.89 5.54
C SER A 149 11.36 -9.39 4.29
N ASN A 150 11.89 -9.16 3.09
CA ASN A 150 11.36 -9.77 1.87
C ASN A 150 11.44 -11.31 1.87
N LEU A 151 12.30 -11.90 2.70
CA LEU A 151 12.49 -13.35 2.84
C LEU A 151 12.03 -13.93 4.19
N TYR A 152 11.37 -13.15 5.06
CA TYR A 152 10.85 -13.70 6.31
C TYR A 152 9.51 -13.14 6.79
N ASP A 153 9.05 -12.00 6.26
CA ASP A 153 7.76 -11.41 6.64
C ASP A 153 6.60 -12.21 6.04
N ALA A 154 5.51 -12.39 6.80
CA ALA A 154 4.30 -13.09 6.38
C ALA A 154 3.61 -12.42 5.18
N SER A 155 3.80 -11.11 5.02
CA SER A 155 3.30 -10.36 3.85
C SER A 155 4.21 -10.50 2.61
N ASN A 156 5.40 -11.09 2.75
CA ASN A 156 6.37 -11.31 1.69
C ASN A 156 6.62 -12.81 1.44
N LEU A 157 7.87 -13.30 1.44
CA LEU A 157 8.17 -14.73 1.33
C LEU A 157 8.61 -15.26 2.71
N PRO A 158 7.70 -15.85 3.52
CA PRO A 158 8.01 -16.19 4.91
C PRO A 158 8.81 -17.49 5.00
N LEU A 159 10.12 -17.45 4.73
CA LEU A 159 10.97 -18.64 4.84
C LEU A 159 11.11 -19.08 6.29
N VAL A 160 11.01 -20.39 6.51
CA VAL A 160 11.24 -21.01 7.83
C VAL A 160 12.57 -20.52 8.42
N ASN A 161 12.54 -20.06 9.66
CA ASN A 161 13.69 -19.59 10.46
C ASN A 161 14.51 -18.41 9.87
N ALA A 162 14.09 -17.77 8.77
CA ALA A 162 14.88 -16.69 8.17
C ALA A 162 14.94 -15.42 9.03
N GLU A 163 13.85 -15.06 9.71
CA GLU A 163 13.84 -13.93 10.65
C GLU A 163 14.76 -14.21 11.84
N ALA A 164 14.61 -15.39 12.45
CA ALA A 164 15.44 -15.82 13.57
C ALA A 164 16.93 -15.84 13.20
N TYR A 165 17.27 -16.35 12.00
CA TYR A 165 18.62 -16.31 11.47
C TYR A 165 19.17 -14.89 11.31
N THR A 166 18.36 -13.98 10.74
CA THR A 166 18.78 -12.58 10.52
C THR A 166 18.98 -11.86 11.86
N LYS A 167 18.05 -12.05 12.80
CA LYS A 167 18.04 -11.36 14.10
C LYS A 167 18.88 -12.07 15.18
N GLN A 168 19.58 -13.17 14.85
CA GLN A 168 20.28 -13.98 15.86
C GLN A 168 21.38 -13.22 16.62
N LYS A 169 21.97 -12.16 16.04
CA LYS A 169 22.95 -11.28 16.73
C LYS A 169 22.32 -10.03 17.35
N SER A 170 21.03 -9.81 17.12
CA SER A 170 20.29 -8.75 17.80
C SER A 170 20.06 -9.14 19.26
N PRO A 171 19.98 -8.16 20.18
CA PRO A 171 19.62 -8.42 21.56
C PRO A 171 18.32 -9.21 21.67
N LYS A 172 18.33 -10.23 22.53
CA LYS A 172 17.15 -10.97 22.98
C LYS A 172 16.28 -10.05 23.83
N SER A 173 14.98 -10.13 23.62
CA SER A 173 13.98 -9.48 24.47
C SER A 173 13.25 -10.52 25.31
N ASP A 174 12.82 -10.12 26.51
CA ASP A 174 11.93 -10.91 27.35
C ASP A 174 10.46 -10.76 26.92
N SER A 175 9.54 -11.34 27.68
CA SER A 175 8.09 -11.27 27.43
C SER A 175 7.51 -9.85 27.47
N PHE A 176 8.25 -8.87 28.00
CA PHE A 176 7.86 -7.46 28.06
C PHE A 176 8.51 -6.64 26.94
N GLY A 177 9.23 -7.28 26.01
CA GLY A 177 9.93 -6.61 24.92
C GLY A 177 11.25 -5.95 25.36
N GLU A 178 11.64 -6.07 26.63
CA GLU A 178 12.83 -5.44 27.19
C GLU A 178 14.05 -6.35 27.06
N PHE A 179 15.24 -5.76 26.96
CA PHE A 179 16.45 -6.54 26.70
C PHE A 179 16.79 -7.50 27.83
N VAL A 180 17.25 -8.69 27.46
CA VAL A 180 17.86 -9.64 28.38
C VAL A 180 19.36 -9.34 28.50
N TRP A 181 19.84 -9.27 29.73
CA TRP A 181 21.21 -8.89 30.06
C TRP A 181 21.98 -10.04 30.70
N LEU A 182 23.29 -10.06 30.46
CA LEU A 182 24.25 -10.86 31.19
C LEU A 182 25.01 -9.93 32.14
N VAL A 183 24.86 -10.14 33.44
CA VAL A 183 25.57 -9.39 34.49
C VAL A 183 26.29 -10.40 35.37
N ASP A 184 27.61 -10.28 35.51
CA ASP A 184 28.44 -11.22 36.29
C ASP A 184 28.21 -12.71 35.95
N GLY A 185 27.91 -13.00 34.67
CA GLY A 185 27.67 -14.36 34.19
C GLY A 185 26.27 -14.92 34.48
N LYS A 186 25.35 -14.10 35.00
CA LYS A 186 23.95 -14.46 35.25
C LYS A 186 23.02 -13.68 34.33
N GLU A 187 21.98 -14.35 33.84
CA GLU A 187 20.93 -13.75 33.03
C GLU A 187 20.00 -12.90 33.91
N VAL A 188 19.71 -11.69 33.46
CA VAL A 188 18.87 -10.70 34.14
C VAL A 188 17.95 -10.07 33.10
N SER A 189 16.65 -10.09 33.35
CA SER A 189 15.63 -9.48 32.49
C SER A 189 14.61 -8.74 33.36
N ILE A 190 13.73 -7.95 32.74
CA ILE A 190 12.63 -7.32 33.48
C ILE A 190 11.64 -8.40 33.95
N ALA A 191 11.42 -9.45 33.15
CA ALA A 191 10.67 -10.62 33.60
C ALA A 191 11.24 -11.25 34.87
N ASN A 192 12.57 -11.29 35.03
CA ASN A 192 13.24 -11.86 36.21
C ASN A 192 13.42 -10.85 37.36
N ALA A 193 13.17 -9.56 37.14
CA ALA A 193 13.40 -8.51 38.12
C ALA A 193 12.54 -8.65 39.38
N TYR A 194 11.47 -9.46 39.33
CA TYR A 194 10.59 -9.70 40.47
C TYR A 194 9.76 -10.99 40.33
N SER A 195 10.38 -12.17 40.40
CA SER A 195 9.65 -13.44 40.62
C SER A 195 10.01 -14.14 41.94
N HIS A 196 9.05 -14.72 42.67
CA HIS A 196 9.26 -15.52 43.88
C HIS A 196 8.26 -16.70 43.98
N GLU A 197 8.73 -17.90 44.35
CA GLU A 197 7.91 -19.11 44.48
C GLU A 197 7.35 -19.33 45.92
N VAL A 198 6.03 -19.47 46.09
CA VAL A 198 5.40 -19.86 47.38
C VAL A 198 4.58 -21.14 47.20
N GLY A 199 5.05 -22.23 47.81
CA GLY A 199 4.29 -23.49 47.88
C GLY A 199 4.19 -24.27 46.57
N GLY A 200 5.12 -24.11 45.64
CA GLY A 200 5.13 -24.81 44.34
C GLY A 200 4.66 -23.97 43.14
N TYR A 201 4.50 -22.64 43.31
CA TYR A 201 4.00 -21.73 42.28
C TYR A 201 4.82 -20.43 42.25
N ASP A 202 5.26 -20.02 41.05
CA ASP A 202 6.01 -18.77 40.80
C ASP A 202 5.08 -17.55 40.78
N TYR A 203 5.40 -16.51 41.56
CA TYR A 203 4.70 -15.21 41.59
C TYR A 203 5.55 -14.14 40.92
N TYR A 204 5.01 -13.46 39.91
CA TYR A 204 5.55 -12.20 39.38
C TYR A 204 4.71 -11.07 39.97
N PHE A 205 5.29 -10.08 40.66
CA PHE A 205 4.47 -8.95 41.10
C PHE A 205 4.30 -7.93 39.98
N ALA A 206 3.11 -7.33 39.86
CA ALA A 206 2.01 -7.43 40.84
C ALA A 206 0.97 -8.47 40.43
N THR A 207 0.86 -9.57 41.18
CA THR A 207 -0.27 -10.51 41.05
C THR A 207 -1.08 -10.56 42.33
N VAL A 208 -2.38 -10.36 42.13
CA VAL A 208 -3.44 -10.60 43.08
C VAL A 208 -4.36 -11.56 42.30
N GLU A 209 -4.20 -12.87 42.56
CA GLU A 209 -4.92 -14.00 41.93
C GLU A 209 -4.96 -14.10 40.39
N GLY A 210 -3.80 -14.15 39.74
CA GLY A 210 -3.71 -14.61 38.35
C GLY A 210 -4.08 -13.58 37.28
N TYR A 211 -4.12 -12.29 37.61
CA TYR A 211 -4.27 -11.19 36.65
C TYR A 211 -3.01 -10.34 36.56
N PHE A 212 -2.72 -9.81 35.35
CA PHE A 212 -1.66 -8.82 35.11
C PHE A 212 -2.10 -7.43 35.54
N VAL A 213 -1.21 -6.68 36.20
CA VAL A 213 -1.32 -5.21 36.32
C VAL A 213 -0.38 -4.59 35.30
N GLU A 214 -0.92 -3.95 34.28
CA GLU A 214 -0.15 -3.17 33.32
C GLU A 214 -0.15 -1.68 33.70
N PHE A 215 1.00 -1.00 33.53
CA PHE A 215 1.14 0.43 33.78
C PHE A 215 0.82 1.21 32.50
N TYR A 216 -0.28 1.95 32.49
CA TYR A 216 -0.53 2.90 31.40
C TYR A 216 0.15 4.24 31.64
N GLY A 217 1.11 4.57 30.77
CA GLY A 217 1.58 5.93 30.53
C GLY A 217 1.11 6.39 29.16
N ALA A 218 -0.11 6.89 29.04
CA ALA A 218 -0.55 7.57 27.83
C ALA A 218 -0.10 9.03 27.86
N SER A 219 0.68 9.39 26.84
CA SER A 219 0.93 10.73 26.29
C SER A 219 0.09 11.91 26.83
N TYR A 220 0.80 12.97 27.23
CA TYR A 220 0.35 14.30 27.69
C TYR A 220 -0.13 14.42 29.15
N ALA A 221 0.84 14.43 30.08
CA ALA A 221 0.68 15.07 31.40
C ALA A 221 1.86 16.02 31.68
N SER A 222 2.07 17.01 30.80
CA SER A 222 3.04 18.09 31.03
C SER A 222 2.61 19.09 32.14
N TYR A 223 1.61 18.74 32.95
CA TYR A 223 1.20 19.50 34.12
C TYR A 223 0.90 18.56 35.29
N PHE A 224 1.91 18.04 35.98
CA PHE A 224 1.71 17.74 37.39
C PHE A 224 1.45 19.07 38.13
N PRO A 225 0.60 19.17 39.19
CA PRO A 225 0.15 18.08 40.06
C PRO A 225 -1.34 18.15 40.52
N ARG A 226 -1.97 16.99 40.74
CA ARG A 226 -2.52 16.55 42.05
C ARG A 226 -3.37 15.30 41.87
N ASN A 227 -3.05 14.31 42.71
CA ASN A 227 -3.72 13.04 42.94
C ASN A 227 -3.33 11.94 41.94
N TYR A 228 -2.26 11.23 42.32
CA TYR A 228 -2.10 9.83 42.00
C TYR A 228 -3.38 9.06 42.33
N SER A 229 -3.98 8.42 41.34
CA SER A 229 -4.55 7.07 41.37
C SER A 229 -5.41 6.94 40.13
N ASN A 230 -5.09 5.98 39.26
CA ASN A 230 -6.04 5.20 38.47
C ASN A 230 -5.21 4.05 37.86
N TRP A 231 -4.96 3.06 38.72
CA TRP A 231 -4.43 1.76 38.37
C TRP A 231 -5.59 0.91 37.86
N ALA A 232 -5.47 0.27 36.69
CA ALA A 232 -6.52 -0.62 36.19
C ALA A 232 -5.99 -2.06 36.12
N LEU A 233 -6.80 -3.00 36.61
CA LEU A 233 -6.58 -4.44 36.44
C LEU A 233 -7.22 -4.87 35.13
N THR A 234 -6.46 -5.56 34.28
CA THR A 234 -6.96 -6.11 33.02
C THR A 234 -6.91 -7.63 33.02
N LEU A 235 -7.88 -8.26 32.35
CA LEU A 235 -7.85 -9.69 32.07
C LEU A 235 -6.80 -9.99 30.98
N GLU A 236 -6.45 -11.27 30.80
CA GLU A 236 -5.50 -11.74 29.78
C GLU A 236 -5.92 -11.37 28.34
N ASP A 237 -7.21 -11.09 28.13
CA ASP A 237 -7.79 -10.64 26.86
C ASP A 237 -7.80 -9.11 26.67
N GLY A 238 -7.26 -8.34 27.63
CA GLY A 238 -7.16 -6.89 27.59
C GLY A 238 -8.40 -6.12 28.08
N SER A 239 -9.43 -6.79 28.59
CA SER A 239 -10.62 -6.11 29.16
C SER A 239 -10.40 -5.63 30.61
N LEU A 240 -11.03 -4.51 30.98
CA LEU A 240 -10.90 -3.88 32.32
C LEU A 240 -11.80 -4.55 33.37
N LEU A 241 -11.28 -4.81 34.57
CA LEU A 241 -12.06 -5.21 35.74
C LEU A 241 -12.74 -3.99 36.38
N ALA A 242 -14.08 -3.98 36.47
CA ALA A 242 -14.86 -2.81 36.88
C ALA A 242 -14.93 -2.57 38.42
N GLU A 243 -15.03 -1.29 38.80
CA GLU A 243 -15.08 -0.78 40.17
C GLU A 243 -16.48 -0.86 40.83
N ASP A 244 -16.54 -0.74 42.17
CA ASP A 244 -17.80 -0.53 42.88
C ASP A 244 -18.35 0.91 42.72
N ALA A 245 -19.55 1.18 43.25
CA ALA A 245 -20.24 2.48 43.09
C ALA A 245 -19.51 3.69 43.74
N ALA A 246 -18.39 3.47 44.43
CA ALA A 246 -17.52 4.50 44.97
C ALA A 246 -16.12 4.51 44.32
N GLY A 247 -15.90 3.70 43.29
CA GLY A 247 -14.67 3.66 42.51
C GLY A 247 -13.52 2.86 43.13
N ASN A 248 -13.78 1.93 44.06
CA ASN A 248 -12.70 1.23 44.78
C ASN A 248 -12.63 -0.27 44.43
N LEU A 249 -11.43 -0.74 44.08
CA LEU A 249 -11.10 -2.16 43.87
C LEU A 249 -10.71 -2.82 45.20
N SER A 250 -11.68 -3.44 45.88
CA SER A 250 -11.45 -4.03 47.22
C SER A 250 -11.34 -5.56 47.25
N LYS A 251 -11.70 -6.26 46.16
CA LYS A 251 -11.77 -7.73 46.10
C LYS A 251 -11.44 -8.29 44.72
N LEU A 252 -11.00 -9.53 44.70
CA LEU A 252 -10.73 -10.29 43.48
C LEU A 252 -11.95 -11.01 42.93
N PRO A 253 -11.90 -11.47 41.65
CA PRO A 253 -12.99 -12.21 41.02
C PRO A 253 -13.39 -13.51 41.73
N ASN A 254 -12.52 -14.12 42.53
CA ASN A 254 -12.86 -15.31 43.31
C ASN A 254 -13.49 -14.99 44.69
N GLY A 255 -13.53 -13.71 45.10
CA GLY A 255 -14.09 -13.24 46.37
C GLY A 255 -13.09 -12.92 47.49
N ASP A 256 -11.80 -13.18 47.31
CA ASP A 256 -10.76 -12.89 48.31
C ASP A 256 -10.41 -11.39 48.39
N ALA A 257 -9.86 -11.00 49.54
CA ALA A 257 -9.51 -9.61 49.82
C ALA A 257 -8.30 -9.18 49.00
N ASN A 258 -8.38 -8.00 48.38
CA ASN A 258 -7.23 -7.37 47.73
C ASN A 258 -6.12 -7.16 48.79
N PRO A 259 -4.94 -7.81 48.68
CA PRO A 259 -3.84 -7.61 49.61
C PRO A 259 -3.39 -6.17 49.43
N ALA A 260 -3.69 -5.35 50.43
CA ALA A 260 -3.44 -3.93 50.40
C ALA A 260 -1.99 -3.64 50.00
N PHE A 261 -1.85 -2.79 48.98
CA PHE A 261 -0.59 -2.21 48.54
C PHE A 261 0.05 -1.43 49.70
N ASP A 262 1.25 -1.82 50.13
CA ASP A 262 2.08 -1.01 51.01
C ASP A 262 3.00 -0.11 50.15
N ALA A 263 2.74 1.19 50.22
CA ALA A 263 3.49 2.19 49.46
C ALA A 263 4.95 2.36 49.92
N GLU A 264 5.31 1.93 51.15
CA GLU A 264 6.69 1.93 51.61
C GLU A 264 7.51 0.81 50.96
N SER A 265 6.95 -0.40 50.84
CA SER A 265 7.64 -1.52 50.17
C SER A 265 7.67 -1.42 48.65
N ALA A 266 6.76 -0.66 48.02
CA ALA A 266 6.82 -0.35 46.60
C ALA A 266 8.00 0.56 46.21
N GLN A 267 8.49 1.43 47.12
CA GLN A 267 9.66 2.27 46.86
C GLN A 267 10.98 1.50 46.90
N GLU A 268 11.04 0.36 47.59
CA GLU A 268 12.26 -0.47 47.66
C GLU A 268 12.52 -1.29 46.38
N GLY A 269 11.48 -1.51 45.58
CA GLY A 269 11.52 -2.33 44.36
C GLY A 269 11.72 -1.54 43.05
N TYR A 270 11.97 -0.24 43.09
CA TYR A 270 12.16 0.60 41.88
C TYR A 270 13.44 1.42 41.94
N VAL A 271 14.15 1.48 40.82
CA VAL A 271 15.33 2.34 40.63
C VAL A 271 15.19 3.08 39.30
N SER A 272 15.34 4.41 39.32
CA SER A 272 15.22 5.27 38.13
C SER A 272 13.90 5.12 37.35
N GLY A 273 12.79 4.82 38.06
CA GLY A 273 11.47 4.66 37.46
C GLY A 273 11.20 3.31 36.79
N ARG A 274 12.09 2.32 36.95
CA ARG A 274 11.92 0.94 36.46
C ARG A 274 11.94 -0.07 37.62
N PRO A 275 11.32 -1.27 37.46
CA PRO A 275 11.48 -2.37 38.41
C PRO A 275 12.96 -2.67 38.65
N GLN A 276 13.31 -2.87 39.91
CA GLN A 276 14.68 -3.14 40.33
C GLN A 276 15.10 -4.53 39.83
N LEU A 277 16.09 -4.56 38.94
CA LEU A 277 16.63 -5.79 38.40
C LEU A 277 17.28 -6.65 39.51
N ARG A 278 17.02 -7.95 39.48
CA ARG A 278 17.54 -8.93 40.46
C ARG A 278 18.07 -10.17 39.76
N PHE A 279 19.02 -10.83 40.41
CA PHE A 279 19.44 -12.18 40.05
C PHE A 279 18.43 -13.21 40.58
N GLU A 280 18.45 -14.44 40.05
CA GLU A 280 17.61 -15.56 40.52
C GLU A 280 17.74 -15.86 42.03
N ASP A 281 18.88 -15.53 42.64
CA ASP A 281 19.11 -15.67 44.08
C ASP A 281 18.55 -14.51 44.93
N GLY A 282 17.86 -13.56 44.28
CA GLY A 282 17.22 -12.39 44.89
C GLY A 282 18.15 -11.20 45.11
N ALA A 283 19.44 -11.28 44.77
CA ALA A 283 20.35 -10.15 44.94
C ALA A 283 20.08 -9.02 43.93
N VAL A 284 20.20 -7.77 44.39
CA VAL A 284 19.95 -6.56 43.58
C VAL A 284 21.06 -6.34 42.57
N VAL A 285 20.67 -6.13 41.31
CA VAL A 285 21.56 -5.77 40.21
C VAL A 285 21.74 -4.25 40.21
N PRO A 286 22.97 -3.72 40.32
CA PRO A 286 23.20 -2.29 40.20
C PRO A 286 22.81 -1.79 38.80
N VAL A 287 22.09 -0.68 38.73
CA VAL A 287 21.67 -0.05 37.47
C VAL A 287 22.20 1.39 37.35
N ALA A 288 22.43 1.83 36.11
CA ALA A 288 22.82 3.20 35.79
C ALA A 288 21.60 4.14 35.84
N GLU A 289 21.83 5.44 35.63
CA GLU A 289 20.77 6.46 35.66
C GLU A 289 19.65 6.21 34.64
N ASN A 290 19.97 5.58 33.51
CA ASN A 290 19.01 5.19 32.48
C ASN A 290 18.27 3.88 32.78
N GLY A 291 18.57 3.20 33.90
CA GLY A 291 17.95 1.95 34.31
C GLY A 291 18.59 0.67 33.75
N ASP A 292 19.64 0.78 32.93
CA ASP A 292 20.38 -0.39 32.42
C ASP A 292 21.32 -0.98 33.49
N PRO A 293 21.53 -2.31 33.53
CA PRO A 293 22.50 -2.91 34.45
C PRO A 293 23.92 -2.37 34.26
N VAL A 294 24.54 -1.95 35.35
CA VAL A 294 25.95 -1.55 35.35
C VAL A 294 26.82 -2.76 35.02
N GLY A 295 27.65 -2.64 33.99
CA GLY A 295 28.53 -3.73 33.54
C GLY A 295 27.80 -4.87 32.81
N GLY A 296 26.50 -4.73 32.56
CA GLY A 296 25.72 -5.71 31.81
C GLY A 296 26.00 -5.67 30.31
N THR A 297 26.02 -6.85 29.68
CA THR A 297 26.03 -6.98 28.22
C THR A 297 24.74 -7.63 27.74
N LYS A 298 24.11 -7.10 26.68
CA LYS A 298 22.89 -7.69 26.13
C LYS A 298 23.16 -9.09 25.57
N ILE A 299 22.31 -10.04 25.91
CA ILE A 299 22.38 -11.41 25.40
C ILE A 299 21.82 -11.42 23.98
N PRO A 300 22.51 -11.99 22.99
CA PRO A 300 21.97 -12.15 21.64
C PRO A 300 20.88 -13.24 21.60
N ASN A 301 20.04 -13.23 20.56
CA ASN A 301 19.12 -14.33 20.29
C ASN A 301 19.85 -15.67 20.05
N ASP A 302 19.10 -16.77 20.18
CA ASP A 302 19.66 -18.11 19.96
C ASP A 302 20.18 -18.26 18.51
N PRO A 303 21.37 -18.86 18.32
CA PRO A 303 21.96 -18.98 17.00
C PRO A 303 21.18 -19.99 16.15
N VAL A 304 20.90 -19.61 14.90
CA VAL A 304 20.25 -20.46 13.90
C VAL A 304 21.28 -20.85 12.86
N ALA A 305 21.46 -22.16 12.63
CA ALA A 305 22.29 -22.64 11.52
C ALA A 305 21.56 -22.42 10.19
N TRP A 306 22.27 -21.99 9.15
CA TRP A 306 21.68 -21.80 7.81
C TRP A 306 20.96 -23.05 7.28
N ALA A 307 21.43 -24.25 7.61
CA ALA A 307 20.79 -25.50 7.21
C ALA A 307 19.36 -25.67 7.75
N ASN A 308 18.98 -24.88 8.76
CA ASN A 308 17.63 -24.83 9.33
C ASN A 308 16.79 -23.68 8.74
N VAL A 309 17.38 -22.78 7.95
CA VAL A 309 16.64 -21.77 7.18
C VAL A 309 15.96 -22.48 6.01
N GLY A 310 14.76 -22.04 5.64
CA GLY A 310 13.92 -22.62 4.58
C GLY A 310 14.46 -22.43 3.16
N PHE A 311 15.76 -22.65 2.92
CA PHE A 311 16.40 -22.63 1.62
C PHE A 311 17.31 -23.86 1.46
N LYS A 312 17.20 -24.55 0.32
CA LYS A 312 17.99 -25.76 0.06
C LYS A 312 18.31 -25.92 -1.42
N VAL A 313 19.59 -26.02 -1.76
CA VAL A 313 20.01 -26.43 -3.11
C VAL A 313 19.69 -27.92 -3.33
N THR A 314 18.94 -28.24 -4.38
CA THR A 314 18.55 -29.63 -4.75
C THR A 314 19.19 -30.11 -6.05
N GLY A 315 19.80 -29.21 -6.81
CA GLY A 315 20.61 -29.51 -7.99
C GLY A 315 21.32 -28.27 -8.49
N THR A 316 22.16 -28.39 -9.51
CA THR A 316 22.94 -27.25 -10.03
C THR A 316 22.04 -26.05 -10.38
N HIS A 317 20.90 -26.29 -11.03
CA HIS A 317 19.93 -25.26 -11.44
C HIS A 317 18.60 -25.41 -10.72
N LYS A 318 18.61 -25.99 -9.50
CA LYS A 318 17.39 -26.23 -8.73
C LYS A 318 17.62 -25.95 -7.26
N PHE A 319 16.69 -25.23 -6.66
CA PHE A 319 16.62 -25.08 -5.22
C PHE A 319 15.17 -25.18 -4.74
N GLN A 320 15.02 -25.51 -3.47
CA GLN A 320 13.76 -25.54 -2.76
C GLN A 320 13.72 -24.41 -1.74
N ILE A 321 12.53 -23.83 -1.58
CA ILE A 321 12.19 -22.95 -0.47
C ILE A 321 11.14 -23.62 0.40
N THR A 322 11.20 -23.38 1.70
CA THR A 322 10.23 -23.88 2.69
C THR A 322 9.66 -22.69 3.45
N LEU A 323 8.34 -22.55 3.38
CA LEU A 323 7.58 -21.45 3.96
C LEU A 323 7.01 -21.84 5.33
N THR A 324 6.78 -20.86 6.20
CA THR A 324 6.14 -21.09 7.51
C THR A 324 4.64 -21.36 7.40
N GLU A 325 4.03 -21.02 6.26
CA GLU A 325 2.60 -21.16 6.00
C GLU A 325 2.33 -21.46 4.51
N PRO A 326 1.21 -22.13 4.17
CA PRO A 326 0.82 -22.39 2.79
C PRO A 326 0.69 -21.12 1.94
N LYS A 327 1.26 -21.12 0.72
CA LYS A 327 1.03 -20.11 -0.32
C LYS A 327 0.72 -20.80 -1.64
N ASP A 328 0.11 -20.09 -2.59
CA ASP A 328 -0.06 -20.59 -3.96
C ASP A 328 1.06 -20.13 -4.91
N ALA A 329 1.09 -20.72 -6.12
CA ALA A 329 2.09 -20.40 -7.12
C ALA A 329 2.05 -18.93 -7.56
N TRP A 330 0.88 -18.30 -7.63
CA TRP A 330 0.77 -16.89 -7.99
C TRP A 330 1.49 -16.02 -6.96
N TYR A 331 1.21 -16.24 -5.68
CA TYR A 331 1.82 -15.53 -4.57
C TYR A 331 3.34 -15.71 -4.56
N VAL A 332 3.82 -16.96 -4.63
CA VAL A 332 5.27 -17.27 -4.65
C VAL A 332 5.96 -16.56 -5.81
N LYS A 333 5.37 -16.58 -7.00
CA LYS A 333 5.92 -15.83 -8.15
C LYS A 333 6.02 -14.34 -7.85
N GLY A 334 4.97 -13.74 -7.27
CA GLY A 334 4.94 -12.30 -6.93
C GLY A 334 6.06 -11.86 -6.00
N GLN A 335 6.37 -12.67 -4.99
CA GLN A 335 7.45 -12.38 -4.04
C GLN A 335 8.86 -12.53 -4.66
N LEU A 336 8.94 -13.13 -5.85
CA LEU A 336 10.16 -13.41 -6.58
C LEU A 336 10.27 -12.60 -7.89
N MET A 337 9.57 -11.46 -7.95
CA MET A 337 9.53 -10.52 -9.09
C MET A 337 10.47 -9.32 -8.98
N SER A 338 11.43 -9.33 -8.05
CA SER A 338 12.32 -8.19 -7.82
C SER A 338 13.79 -8.60 -7.77
N GLY A 339 14.68 -7.71 -8.21
CA GLY A 339 16.13 -7.84 -8.01
C GLY A 339 16.54 -7.90 -6.53
N ILE A 340 15.67 -7.49 -5.60
CA ILE A 340 15.89 -7.61 -4.14
C ILE A 340 16.04 -9.08 -3.72
N THR A 341 15.25 -9.98 -4.29
CA THR A 341 15.37 -11.43 -4.05
C THR A 341 16.26 -12.12 -5.09
N GLY A 342 16.97 -11.33 -5.90
CA GLY A 342 17.95 -11.78 -6.89
C GLY A 342 19.31 -12.10 -6.29
N VAL A 343 20.34 -12.12 -7.16
CA VAL A 343 21.68 -12.58 -6.82
C VAL A 343 22.70 -11.45 -6.69
N VAL A 344 23.74 -11.68 -5.90
CA VAL A 344 24.93 -10.84 -5.83
C VAL A 344 26.15 -11.58 -6.35
N HIS A 345 27.10 -10.85 -6.93
CA HIS A 345 28.33 -11.43 -7.44
C HIS A 345 29.31 -11.68 -6.29
N GLU A 346 29.45 -12.94 -5.85
CA GLU A 346 30.19 -13.36 -4.66
C GLU A 346 31.58 -12.71 -4.52
N ALA A 347 32.45 -12.82 -5.53
CA ALA A 347 33.80 -12.27 -5.43
C ALA A 347 33.84 -10.74 -5.22
N LYS A 348 32.86 -10.01 -5.78
CA LYS A 348 32.76 -8.55 -5.66
C LYS A 348 32.09 -8.15 -4.37
N TYR A 349 31.13 -8.95 -3.91
CA TYR A 349 30.47 -8.76 -2.63
C TYR A 349 31.47 -8.94 -1.48
N GLU A 350 32.23 -10.04 -1.48
CA GLU A 350 33.28 -10.32 -0.49
C GLU A 350 34.39 -9.27 -0.52
N ALA A 351 34.86 -8.86 -1.70
CA ALA A 351 35.86 -7.80 -1.82
C ALA A 351 35.37 -6.45 -1.28
N GLY A 352 34.05 -6.21 -1.27
CA GLY A 352 33.44 -5.00 -0.77
C GLY A 352 33.16 -4.98 0.73
N LYS A 353 33.20 -6.14 1.42
CA LYS A 353 32.86 -6.22 2.85
C LYS A 353 33.84 -5.44 3.71
N SER A 354 33.31 -4.70 4.69
CA SER A 354 34.11 -4.10 5.75
C SER A 354 34.75 -5.16 6.64
N ALA A 355 35.82 -4.79 7.36
CA ALA A 355 36.53 -5.71 8.25
C ALA A 355 35.64 -6.29 9.37
N ASP A 356 34.64 -5.52 9.83
CA ASP A 356 33.64 -5.95 10.81
C ASP A 356 32.43 -6.65 10.19
N LYS A 357 32.40 -6.78 8.85
CA LYS A 357 31.35 -7.43 8.03
C LYS A 357 29.97 -6.76 8.09
N ARG A 358 29.85 -5.61 8.74
CA ARG A 358 28.56 -4.92 8.90
C ARG A 358 28.11 -4.16 7.67
N THR A 359 29.05 -3.84 6.78
CA THR A 359 28.77 -3.06 5.56
C THR A 359 29.49 -3.65 4.36
N THR A 360 29.01 -3.30 3.17
CA THR A 360 29.70 -3.61 1.92
C THR A 360 29.67 -2.42 0.98
N THR A 361 30.77 -2.22 0.24
CA THR A 361 30.86 -1.26 -0.87
C THR A 361 30.26 -1.82 -2.15
N TYR A 362 29.81 -3.08 -2.20
CA TYR A 362 29.13 -3.63 -3.37
C TYR A 362 27.93 -2.78 -3.77
N GLY A 363 27.83 -2.44 -5.06
CA GLY A 363 26.83 -1.53 -5.61
C GLY A 363 27.18 -0.04 -5.47
N THR A 364 28.41 0.31 -5.15
CA THR A 364 28.90 1.71 -5.17
C THR A 364 29.71 1.98 -6.44
N ILE A 365 30.02 3.25 -6.72
CA ILE A 365 30.84 3.62 -7.89
C ILE A 365 32.23 2.94 -7.88
N ASP A 366 32.82 2.71 -6.71
CA ASP A 366 34.14 2.08 -6.55
C ASP A 366 34.09 0.54 -6.60
N ASN A 367 32.92 -0.04 -6.34
CA ASN A 367 32.66 -1.47 -6.48
C ASN A 367 31.26 -1.71 -7.08
N PRO A 368 31.08 -1.43 -8.38
CA PRO A 368 29.77 -1.48 -9.02
C PRO A 368 29.18 -2.89 -9.00
N LEU A 369 27.86 -2.95 -9.00
CA LEU A 369 27.12 -4.20 -9.17
C LEU A 369 27.51 -4.84 -10.50
N VAL A 370 27.79 -6.14 -10.49
CA VAL A 370 28.03 -6.90 -11.73
C VAL A 370 26.67 -7.28 -12.29
N SER A 371 26.33 -6.76 -13.46
CA SER A 371 24.99 -6.96 -14.02
C SER A 371 24.69 -8.42 -14.30
N TYR A 372 23.43 -8.78 -14.11
CA TYR A 372 22.79 -9.99 -14.63
C TYR A 372 21.42 -9.67 -15.25
N GLY A 373 21.16 -8.36 -15.47
CA GLY A 373 19.93 -7.83 -16.06
C GLY A 373 20.03 -7.58 -17.56
N ALA A 374 19.00 -6.90 -18.08
CA ALA A 374 18.85 -6.58 -19.49
C ALA A 374 19.87 -5.57 -20.02
N TYR A 375 20.53 -4.81 -19.14
CA TYR A 375 21.56 -3.83 -19.47
C TYR A 375 22.77 -3.98 -18.54
N ASN A 376 23.91 -3.47 -18.99
CA ASN A 376 25.15 -3.34 -18.23
C ASN A 376 25.36 -1.87 -17.89
N LEU A 377 25.73 -1.56 -16.65
CA LEU A 377 26.21 -0.22 -16.29
C LEU A 377 27.65 -0.07 -16.79
N ILE A 378 27.83 0.65 -17.88
CA ILE A 378 29.13 0.82 -18.55
C ILE A 378 29.87 2.09 -18.09
N GLU A 379 29.14 3.05 -17.53
CA GLU A 379 29.73 4.26 -16.96
C GLU A 379 28.87 4.79 -15.80
N TRP A 380 29.51 5.14 -14.70
CA TRP A 380 28.91 5.89 -13.60
C TRP A 380 29.84 7.05 -13.26
N GLN A 381 29.36 8.27 -13.45
CA GLN A 381 30.04 9.49 -13.03
C GLN A 381 29.27 10.11 -11.87
N ASP A 382 29.89 10.18 -10.69
CA ASP A 382 29.27 10.70 -9.48
C ASP A 382 28.68 12.10 -9.68
N GLY A 383 27.40 12.27 -9.37
CA GLY A 383 26.65 13.51 -9.55
C GLY A 383 26.51 14.00 -10.99
N VAL A 384 26.87 13.20 -12.00
CA VAL A 384 26.84 13.60 -13.42
C VAL A 384 25.94 12.68 -14.24
N LEU A 385 26.25 11.37 -14.33
CA LEU A 385 25.47 10.46 -15.17
C LEU A 385 25.61 8.98 -14.80
N TYR A 386 24.67 8.18 -15.28
CA TYR A 386 24.75 6.73 -15.45
C TYR A 386 24.54 6.38 -16.92
N LEU A 387 25.41 5.56 -17.49
CA LEU A 387 25.30 5.08 -18.85
C LEU A 387 25.16 3.57 -18.85
N TYR A 388 24.08 3.10 -19.44
CA TYR A 388 23.76 1.70 -19.60
C TYR A 388 23.84 1.31 -21.08
N GLU A 389 24.32 0.10 -21.34
CA GLU A 389 24.30 -0.53 -22.66
C GLU A 389 23.59 -1.87 -22.57
N ARG A 390 22.77 -2.21 -23.56
CA ARG A 390 22.01 -3.46 -23.59
C ARG A 390 22.97 -4.64 -23.43
N ASN A 391 22.62 -5.55 -22.54
CA ASN A 391 23.37 -6.78 -22.34
C ASN A 391 23.00 -7.77 -23.45
N ASP A 392 23.73 -7.75 -24.57
CA ASP A 392 23.49 -8.64 -25.71
C ASP A 392 23.68 -10.14 -25.36
N ASP A 393 24.32 -10.41 -24.23
CA ASP A 393 24.54 -11.74 -23.65
C ASP A 393 23.41 -12.19 -22.70
N HIS A 394 22.43 -11.33 -22.42
CA HIS A 394 21.24 -11.66 -21.63
C HIS A 394 20.33 -12.62 -22.39
N TYR A 395 19.75 -13.60 -21.70
CA TYR A 395 18.94 -14.66 -22.33
C TYR A 395 17.68 -14.14 -23.05
N ALA A 396 17.23 -12.92 -22.73
CA ALA A 396 16.09 -12.25 -23.35
C ALA A 396 16.48 -10.86 -23.90
N ALA A 397 17.73 -10.69 -24.34
CA ALA A 397 18.23 -9.44 -24.91
C ALA A 397 17.40 -8.94 -26.11
N GLU A 398 16.82 -9.85 -26.89
CA GLU A 398 16.01 -9.51 -28.07
C GLU A 398 14.67 -8.82 -27.72
N GLU A 399 14.18 -8.97 -26.49
CA GLU A 399 12.96 -8.29 -26.03
C GLU A 399 13.17 -6.78 -25.82
N TYR A 400 14.43 -6.34 -25.67
CA TYR A 400 14.78 -4.95 -25.41
C TYR A 400 15.38 -4.30 -26.65
N ARG A 401 14.65 -3.32 -27.21
CA ARG A 401 15.02 -2.66 -28.47
C ARG A 401 15.92 -1.45 -28.29
N ILE A 402 15.89 -0.83 -27.11
CA ILE A 402 16.75 0.29 -26.76
C ILE A 402 18.17 -0.24 -26.50
N LYS A 403 19.15 0.32 -27.21
CA LYS A 403 20.54 -0.15 -27.14
C LYS A 403 21.32 0.48 -26.01
N ARG A 404 21.05 1.76 -25.72
CA ARG A 404 21.71 2.50 -24.63
C ARG A 404 20.70 3.34 -23.89
N ILE A 405 20.92 3.48 -22.59
CA ILE A 405 20.15 4.37 -21.74
C ILE A 405 21.13 5.31 -21.05
N ARG A 406 20.93 6.62 -21.20
CA ARG A 406 21.71 7.64 -20.52
C ARG A 406 20.81 8.33 -19.50
N TYR A 407 21.17 8.21 -18.22
CA TYR A 407 20.58 8.98 -17.12
C TYR A 407 21.50 10.15 -16.77
N ASP A 408 21.08 11.37 -17.05
CA ASP A 408 21.75 12.56 -16.54
C ASP A 408 21.24 12.89 -15.12
N VAL A 409 22.15 13.25 -14.20
CA VAL A 409 21.77 13.62 -12.83
C VAL A 409 21.27 15.06 -12.81
N ILE A 410 19.94 15.23 -12.83
CA ILE A 410 19.24 16.51 -12.88
C ILE A 410 18.10 16.47 -11.87
N ALA A 411 18.33 17.04 -10.68
CA ALA A 411 17.31 17.10 -9.63
C ALA A 411 16.27 18.21 -9.85
N ASP A 412 16.61 19.28 -10.57
CA ASP A 412 15.74 20.43 -10.79
C ASP A 412 14.88 20.25 -12.06
N GLN A 413 13.56 20.30 -11.88
CA GLN A 413 12.61 20.10 -12.98
C GLN A 413 12.73 21.16 -14.07
N SER A 414 13.02 22.42 -13.73
CA SER A 414 13.17 23.50 -14.70
C SER A 414 14.36 23.25 -15.61
N ILE A 415 15.47 22.78 -15.04
CA ILE A 415 16.64 22.35 -15.81
C ILE A 415 16.26 21.19 -16.73
N ALA A 416 15.62 20.14 -16.20
CA ALA A 416 15.21 18.98 -17.01
C ALA A 416 14.30 19.38 -18.18
N VAL A 417 13.34 20.28 -17.97
CA VAL A 417 12.45 20.81 -19.01
C VAL A 417 13.24 21.56 -20.09
N ASN A 418 14.21 22.39 -19.71
CA ASN A 418 15.06 23.10 -20.67
C ASN A 418 15.95 22.14 -21.48
N GLU A 419 16.48 21.09 -20.84
CA GLU A 419 17.27 20.04 -21.50
C GLU A 419 16.42 19.22 -22.50
N PHE A 420 15.17 18.91 -22.14
CA PHE A 420 14.19 18.27 -23.02
C PHE A 420 13.88 19.13 -24.25
N LYS A 421 13.56 20.41 -24.05
CA LYS A 421 13.31 21.36 -25.14
C LYS A 421 14.51 21.54 -26.06
N ALA A 422 15.72 21.45 -25.52
CA ALA A 422 16.95 21.46 -26.30
C ALA A 422 17.22 20.14 -27.06
N GLY A 423 16.37 19.13 -26.89
CA GLY A 423 16.51 17.80 -27.51
C GLY A 423 17.66 16.98 -26.91
N ARG A 424 18.06 17.28 -25.66
CA ARG A 424 19.08 16.55 -24.91
C ARG A 424 18.50 15.45 -24.03
N LEU A 425 17.22 15.55 -23.66
CA LEU A 425 16.43 14.47 -23.05
C LEU A 425 15.32 13.98 -24.00
N ASP A 426 14.95 12.71 -23.86
CA ASP A 426 13.84 12.05 -24.55
C ASP A 426 12.56 11.94 -23.69
N ILE A 427 12.64 12.29 -22.40
CA ILE A 427 11.53 12.25 -21.45
C ILE A 427 11.64 13.43 -20.48
N VAL A 428 10.50 14.02 -20.11
CA VAL A 428 10.43 14.97 -18.99
C VAL A 428 9.09 14.88 -18.24
N GLY A 429 9.14 14.98 -16.92
CA GLY A 429 7.95 15.19 -16.09
C GLY A 429 7.38 16.59 -16.33
N ALA A 430 6.13 16.65 -16.77
CA ALA A 430 5.41 17.87 -17.13
C ALA A 430 4.25 18.20 -16.18
N SER A 431 4.14 17.54 -15.03
CA SER A 431 3.18 17.91 -13.98
C SER A 431 3.44 19.32 -13.44
N GLY A 432 2.42 19.91 -12.79
CA GLY A 432 2.54 21.21 -12.12
C GLY A 432 2.55 22.39 -13.10
N GLU A 433 3.45 23.36 -12.90
CA GLU A 433 3.51 24.59 -13.70
C GLU A 433 3.77 24.34 -15.20
N TYR A 434 4.44 23.23 -15.53
CA TYR A 434 4.79 22.87 -16.90
C TYR A 434 3.65 22.22 -17.70
N PHE A 435 2.56 21.81 -17.04
CA PHE A 435 1.50 21.08 -17.73
C PHE A 435 0.86 21.92 -18.84
N LYS A 436 0.61 23.21 -18.55
CA LYS A 436 0.02 24.14 -19.53
C LYS A 436 0.82 24.27 -20.82
N GLU A 437 2.14 24.12 -20.73
CA GLU A 437 3.02 24.19 -21.89
C GLU A 437 2.94 22.93 -22.77
N PHE A 438 2.72 21.77 -22.15
CA PHE A 438 2.77 20.48 -22.82
C PHE A 438 1.41 19.78 -22.98
N LYS A 439 0.31 20.38 -22.52
CA LYS A 439 -1.02 19.74 -22.49
C LYS A 439 -1.51 19.27 -23.87
N ASP A 440 -1.12 19.99 -24.92
CA ASP A 440 -1.49 19.69 -26.30
C ASP A 440 -0.43 18.84 -27.05
N SER A 441 0.61 18.36 -26.35
CA SER A 441 1.64 17.53 -26.96
C SER A 441 1.07 16.15 -27.34
N PRO A 442 1.23 15.68 -28.59
CA PRO A 442 0.78 14.36 -29.00
C PRO A 442 1.56 13.21 -28.33
N THR A 443 2.68 13.53 -27.67
CA THR A 443 3.52 12.58 -26.93
C THR A 443 3.38 12.72 -25.41
N LEU A 444 2.41 13.50 -24.95
CA LEU A 444 2.02 13.54 -23.55
C LEU A 444 1.39 12.19 -23.15
N LYS A 445 1.82 11.67 -22.00
CA LYS A 445 1.28 10.47 -21.37
C LYS A 445 0.85 10.83 -19.96
N LEU A 446 -0.42 10.52 -19.64
CA LEU A 446 -0.99 10.72 -18.32
C LEU A 446 -1.03 9.40 -17.55
N THR A 447 -0.42 9.37 -16.37
CA THR A 447 -0.33 8.19 -15.51
C THR A 447 -1.26 8.38 -14.32
N PRO A 448 -2.38 7.64 -14.24
CA PRO A 448 -3.34 7.75 -13.14
C PRO A 448 -2.76 7.26 -11.81
N ALA A 449 -3.21 7.89 -10.73
CA ALA A 449 -2.97 7.46 -9.35
C ALA A 449 -4.24 6.84 -8.74
N THR A 450 -4.12 6.34 -7.51
CA THR A 450 -5.30 5.87 -6.74
C THR A 450 -6.13 7.02 -6.18
N THR A 451 -5.55 8.23 -6.05
CA THR A 451 -6.26 9.38 -5.50
C THR A 451 -7.41 9.81 -6.40
N PHE A 452 -8.64 9.77 -5.89
CA PHE A 452 -9.82 10.33 -6.54
C PHE A 452 -10.43 11.43 -5.68
N PHE A 453 -10.97 12.47 -6.33
CA PHE A 453 -11.59 13.61 -5.68
C PHE A 453 -13.09 13.67 -5.94
N ARG A 454 -13.81 14.23 -4.97
CA ARG A 454 -15.28 14.30 -4.93
C ARG A 454 -15.74 15.52 -4.14
N PHE A 455 -16.91 16.05 -4.49
CA PHE A 455 -17.67 16.90 -3.56
C PHE A 455 -18.43 16.01 -2.59
N ALA A 456 -18.23 16.20 -1.29
CA ALA A 456 -18.93 15.47 -0.24
C ALA A 456 -20.05 16.35 0.33
N PHE A 457 -21.17 15.74 0.69
CA PHE A 457 -22.30 16.42 1.33
C PHE A 457 -22.45 15.95 2.76
N ASN A 458 -22.79 16.86 3.67
CA ASN A 458 -23.32 16.52 4.98
C ASN A 458 -24.83 16.75 4.96
N ILE A 459 -25.61 15.73 5.35
CA ILE A 459 -27.08 15.81 5.41
C ILE A 459 -27.63 15.77 6.84
N ASP A 460 -26.76 15.70 7.84
CA ASP A 460 -27.12 15.65 9.26
C ASP A 460 -27.19 17.05 9.90
N GLU A 461 -27.53 17.10 11.18
CA GLU A 461 -27.46 18.31 12.01
C GLU A 461 -26.01 18.79 12.17
N ARG A 462 -25.78 20.07 11.88
CA ARG A 462 -24.52 20.78 12.12
C ARG A 462 -24.38 21.13 13.61
N PRO A 463 -23.18 21.47 14.10
CA PRO A 463 -22.97 21.83 15.51
C PRO A 463 -23.82 23.01 16.02
N ASP A 464 -24.32 23.87 15.13
CA ASP A 464 -25.20 24.98 15.46
C ASP A 464 -26.69 24.59 15.57
N GLY A 465 -27.02 23.30 15.40
CA GLY A 465 -28.38 22.76 15.45
C GLY A 465 -29.17 22.94 14.15
N THR A 466 -28.51 23.29 13.04
CA THR A 466 -29.16 23.46 11.73
C THR A 466 -28.92 22.27 10.81
N THR A 467 -29.90 21.97 9.95
CA THR A 467 -29.77 21.00 8.85
C THR A 467 -30.19 21.69 7.57
N ASN A 468 -29.49 21.46 6.47
CA ASN A 468 -29.90 21.97 5.16
C ASN A 468 -30.91 21.00 4.51
N PRO A 469 -32.21 21.31 4.52
CA PRO A 469 -33.24 20.34 4.14
C PRO A 469 -33.13 19.91 2.67
N ILE A 470 -32.60 20.77 1.77
CA ILE A 470 -32.52 20.39 0.35
C ILE A 470 -31.57 19.21 0.13
N LEU A 471 -30.51 19.09 0.92
CA LEU A 471 -29.50 18.04 0.77
C LEU A 471 -30.05 16.65 1.12
N THR A 472 -31.13 16.58 1.91
CA THR A 472 -31.81 15.34 2.27
C THR A 472 -32.54 14.71 1.07
N TYR A 473 -32.92 15.50 0.06
CA TYR A 473 -33.56 15.00 -1.16
C TYR A 473 -32.53 14.40 -2.12
N LYS A 474 -32.65 13.09 -2.36
CA LYS A 474 -31.84 12.35 -3.33
C LYS A 474 -31.87 12.98 -4.72
N GLU A 475 -33.01 13.50 -5.16
CA GLU A 475 -33.12 14.20 -6.44
C GLU A 475 -32.23 15.45 -6.52
N PHE A 476 -32.06 16.20 -5.43
CA PHE A 476 -31.15 17.36 -5.44
C PHE A 476 -29.69 16.91 -5.60
N ARG A 477 -29.26 15.89 -4.87
CA ARG A 477 -27.89 15.36 -4.99
C ARG A 477 -27.62 14.80 -6.38
N GLN A 478 -28.59 14.06 -6.94
CA GLN A 478 -28.52 13.59 -8.33
C GLN A 478 -28.52 14.76 -9.33
N ALA A 479 -29.29 15.82 -9.08
CA ALA A 479 -29.24 17.02 -9.92
C ALA A 479 -27.82 17.60 -9.96
N PHE A 480 -27.14 17.67 -8.81
CA PHE A 480 -25.76 18.14 -8.71
C PHE A 480 -24.82 17.22 -9.50
N TYR A 481 -24.96 15.89 -9.39
CA TYR A 481 -24.16 14.93 -10.17
C TYR A 481 -24.21 15.19 -11.67
N TYR A 482 -25.42 15.35 -12.22
CA TYR A 482 -25.64 15.58 -13.65
C TYR A 482 -25.28 16.99 -14.09
N ALA A 483 -25.14 17.94 -13.17
CA ALA A 483 -24.72 19.31 -13.48
C ALA A 483 -23.20 19.43 -13.71
N ILE A 484 -22.39 18.48 -13.23
CA ILE A 484 -20.94 18.57 -13.34
C ILE A 484 -20.44 18.01 -14.68
N ASP A 485 -19.85 18.88 -15.50
CA ASP A 485 -19.03 18.47 -16.64
C ASP A 485 -17.63 18.07 -16.16
N ARG A 486 -17.40 16.76 -16.02
CA ARG A 486 -16.14 16.22 -15.50
C ARG A 486 -14.99 16.29 -16.49
N GLU A 487 -15.30 16.28 -17.78
CA GLU A 487 -14.27 16.40 -18.83
C GLU A 487 -13.74 17.84 -18.86
N GLU A 488 -14.63 18.83 -18.83
CA GLU A 488 -14.24 20.24 -18.67
C GLU A 488 -13.49 20.45 -17.35
N PHE A 489 -14.01 19.89 -16.24
CA PHE A 489 -13.37 20.00 -14.95
C PHE A 489 -11.94 19.45 -14.95
N ALA A 490 -11.73 18.25 -15.51
CA ALA A 490 -10.41 17.60 -15.54
C ALA A 490 -9.43 18.28 -16.51
N SER A 491 -9.92 18.86 -17.61
CA SER A 491 -9.06 19.45 -18.66
C SER A 491 -8.77 20.95 -18.48
N GLU A 492 -9.67 21.71 -17.84
CA GLU A 492 -9.56 23.17 -17.75
C GLU A 492 -9.53 23.70 -16.30
N VAL A 493 -10.17 23.01 -15.34
CA VAL A 493 -10.24 23.47 -13.93
C VAL A 493 -9.15 22.82 -13.07
N ARG A 494 -8.95 21.51 -13.22
CA ARG A 494 -8.03 20.67 -12.43
C ARG A 494 -7.05 19.88 -13.30
N ALA A 495 -6.51 20.52 -14.32
CA ALA A 495 -5.59 19.88 -15.23
C ALA A 495 -4.15 19.77 -14.66
N PRO A 496 -3.45 18.64 -14.86
CA PRO A 496 -3.92 17.41 -15.49
C PRO A 496 -4.74 16.54 -14.53
N ALA A 497 -5.76 15.87 -15.06
CA ALA A 497 -6.58 14.91 -14.35
C ALA A 497 -7.25 13.94 -15.34
N TYR A 498 -7.73 12.80 -14.84
CA TYR A 498 -8.70 11.98 -15.58
C TYR A 498 -10.09 12.20 -15.01
N ALA A 499 -11.05 12.54 -15.86
CA ALA A 499 -12.44 12.61 -15.48
C ALA A 499 -12.91 11.25 -14.91
N ASN A 500 -13.64 11.28 -13.81
CA ASN A 500 -14.10 10.08 -13.14
C ASN A 500 -15.51 10.27 -12.58
N GLN A 501 -16.45 9.47 -13.07
CA GLN A 501 -17.87 9.54 -12.69
C GLN A 501 -18.26 8.57 -11.56
N GLY A 502 -17.31 7.75 -11.06
CA GLY A 502 -17.49 6.82 -9.95
C GLY A 502 -16.50 7.03 -8.80
N PHE A 503 -16.67 6.29 -7.73
CA PHE A 503 -15.83 6.35 -6.53
C PHE A 503 -14.49 5.61 -6.70
N ILE A 504 -14.33 4.81 -7.75
CA ILE A 504 -13.10 4.05 -8.01
C ILE A 504 -12.42 4.50 -9.31
N GLY A 505 -11.11 4.78 -9.25
CA GLY A 505 -10.31 5.18 -10.42
C GLY A 505 -9.93 4.01 -11.36
N PRO A 506 -9.26 4.29 -12.48
CA PRO A 506 -8.91 3.28 -13.50
C PRO A 506 -7.80 2.29 -13.09
N VAL A 507 -7.05 2.58 -12.02
CA VAL A 507 -5.89 1.76 -11.60
C VAL A 507 -6.22 0.63 -10.64
N TYR A 508 -7.43 0.65 -10.06
CA TYR A 508 -7.84 -0.31 -9.06
C TYR A 508 -8.05 -1.69 -9.65
N ILE A 509 -7.63 -2.71 -8.91
CA ILE A 509 -7.78 -4.12 -9.24
C ILE A 509 -8.47 -4.78 -8.05
N ALA A 510 -9.56 -5.52 -8.30
CA ALA A 510 -10.41 -6.09 -7.25
C ALA A 510 -9.64 -6.93 -6.23
N THR A 511 -8.65 -7.71 -6.69
CA THR A 511 -7.70 -8.40 -5.82
C THR A 511 -6.30 -8.42 -6.44
N GLU A 512 -5.28 -8.74 -5.66
CA GLU A 512 -3.90 -8.96 -6.09
C GLU A 512 -3.72 -10.12 -7.10
N TYR A 513 -4.77 -10.93 -7.31
CA TYR A 513 -4.86 -11.99 -8.31
C TYR A 513 -5.55 -11.55 -9.60
N GLY A 514 -6.10 -10.32 -9.64
CA GLY A 514 -6.80 -9.77 -10.79
C GLY A 514 -5.89 -9.60 -12.00
N SER A 515 -6.29 -10.14 -13.15
CA SER A 515 -5.53 -9.95 -14.40
C SER A 515 -5.91 -8.67 -15.14
N VAL A 516 -7.05 -8.05 -14.82
CA VAL A 516 -7.54 -6.80 -15.43
C VAL A 516 -7.92 -5.79 -14.34
N SER A 517 -7.97 -4.50 -14.66
CA SER A 517 -8.48 -3.50 -13.71
C SER A 517 -9.98 -3.65 -13.52
N TYR A 518 -10.49 -3.18 -12.38
CA TYR A 518 -11.93 -3.13 -12.09
C TYR A 518 -12.69 -2.33 -13.15
N ARG A 519 -12.11 -1.23 -13.66
CA ARG A 519 -12.71 -0.46 -14.78
C ARG A 519 -12.63 -1.18 -16.13
N GLY A 520 -11.70 -2.13 -16.29
CA GLY A 520 -11.64 -3.03 -17.42
C GLY A 520 -12.66 -4.17 -17.35
N SER A 521 -13.18 -4.50 -16.17
CA SER A 521 -14.12 -5.61 -15.97
C SER A 521 -15.55 -5.27 -16.44
N ASP A 522 -16.33 -6.29 -16.77
CA ASP A 522 -17.74 -6.13 -17.16
C ASP A 522 -18.57 -5.53 -16.03
N ALA A 523 -18.29 -5.92 -14.78
CA ALA A 523 -18.99 -5.41 -13.60
C ALA A 523 -18.74 -3.90 -13.41
N GLY A 524 -17.47 -3.46 -13.49
CA GLY A 524 -17.14 -2.05 -13.33
C GLY A 524 -17.66 -1.16 -14.46
N LYS A 525 -17.76 -1.68 -15.69
CA LYS A 525 -18.39 -0.98 -16.83
C LYS A 525 -19.90 -0.84 -16.64
N ALA A 526 -20.56 -1.87 -16.12
CA ALA A 526 -22.02 -1.91 -15.95
C ALA A 526 -22.55 -0.84 -14.97
N VAL A 527 -21.76 -0.46 -13.96
CA VAL A 527 -22.13 0.56 -12.96
C VAL A 527 -22.56 1.89 -13.61
N PHE A 528 -21.92 2.28 -14.71
CA PHE A 528 -22.15 3.58 -15.33
C PHE A 528 -23.22 3.60 -16.42
N ALA A 529 -23.72 2.44 -16.86
CA ALA A 529 -24.74 2.37 -17.90
C ALA A 529 -25.97 3.29 -17.68
N PRO A 530 -26.52 3.46 -16.46
CA PRO A 530 -27.67 4.34 -16.22
C PRO A 530 -27.31 5.83 -15.98
N LEU A 531 -26.03 6.19 -16.00
CA LEU A 531 -25.53 7.48 -15.51
C LEU A 531 -25.01 8.41 -16.62
N SER A 532 -25.54 8.32 -17.86
CA SER A 532 -25.02 9.10 -19.01
C SER A 532 -23.52 8.86 -19.24
N PRO A 533 -23.09 7.59 -19.42
CA PRO A 533 -21.67 7.24 -19.53
C PRO A 533 -20.98 7.87 -20.74
N GLU A 534 -21.73 8.23 -21.78
CA GLU A 534 -21.26 8.89 -23.00
C GLU A 534 -20.76 10.33 -22.79
N THR A 535 -21.13 10.96 -21.67
CA THR A 535 -20.72 12.31 -21.27
C THR A 535 -20.08 12.33 -19.88
N THR A 536 -19.59 11.17 -19.41
CA THR A 536 -18.97 11.03 -18.08
C THR A 536 -19.87 11.62 -16.97
N GLY A 537 -21.17 11.38 -17.06
CA GLY A 537 -22.16 11.82 -16.08
C GLY A 537 -22.80 13.17 -16.35
N PHE A 538 -22.33 13.96 -17.32
CA PHE A 538 -22.86 15.30 -17.55
C PHE A 538 -24.19 15.29 -18.32
N ASN A 539 -25.25 15.80 -17.72
CA ASN A 539 -26.58 15.91 -18.33
C ASN A 539 -27.36 17.11 -17.76
N PRO A 540 -27.12 18.33 -18.27
CA PRO A 540 -27.69 19.55 -17.68
C PRO A 540 -29.22 19.61 -17.75
N THR A 541 -29.83 18.95 -18.74
CA THR A 541 -31.30 18.86 -18.83
C THR A 541 -31.87 18.01 -17.71
N LYS A 542 -31.30 16.83 -17.47
CA LYS A 542 -31.70 15.94 -16.37
C LYS A 542 -31.41 16.58 -15.01
N ALA A 543 -30.27 17.28 -14.89
CA ALA A 543 -29.91 18.05 -13.70
C ALA A 543 -31.00 19.06 -13.32
N LYS A 544 -31.43 19.89 -14.28
CA LYS A 544 -32.50 20.88 -14.03
C LYS A 544 -33.84 20.24 -13.65
N GLN A 545 -34.23 19.16 -14.33
CA GLN A 545 -35.47 18.44 -14.02
C GLN A 545 -35.48 17.90 -12.58
N LEU A 546 -34.36 17.32 -12.15
CA LEU A 546 -34.20 16.78 -10.80
C LEU A 546 -34.17 17.88 -9.74
N PHE A 547 -33.50 19.00 -10.02
CA PHE A 547 -33.50 20.17 -9.12
C PHE A 547 -34.92 20.72 -8.93
N ASP A 548 -35.67 20.92 -10.02
CA ASP A 548 -37.05 21.42 -9.95
C ASP A 548 -37.97 20.47 -9.17
N ALA A 549 -37.76 19.16 -9.31
CA ALA A 549 -38.50 18.15 -8.55
C ALA A 549 -38.17 18.20 -7.05
N ALA A 550 -36.88 18.30 -6.68
CA ALA A 550 -36.46 18.43 -5.29
C ALA A 550 -36.99 19.73 -4.65
N TYR A 551 -36.92 20.84 -5.38
CA TYR A 551 -37.47 22.13 -4.95
C TYR A 551 -38.98 22.02 -4.67
N ALA A 552 -39.74 21.45 -5.60
CA ALA A 552 -41.19 21.29 -5.44
C ALA A 552 -41.56 20.40 -4.24
N LYS A 553 -40.78 19.35 -3.97
CA LYS A 553 -40.94 18.52 -2.77
C LYS A 553 -40.65 19.32 -1.49
N SER A 554 -39.54 20.07 -1.48
CA SER A 554 -39.17 20.92 -0.34
C SER A 554 -40.25 21.96 -0.01
N VAL A 555 -40.89 22.54 -1.03
CA VAL A 555 -42.07 23.41 -0.84
C VAL A 555 -43.26 22.64 -0.27
N ALA A 556 -43.57 21.46 -0.82
CA ALA A 556 -44.71 20.65 -0.37
C ALA A 556 -44.56 20.17 1.09
N ASP A 557 -43.34 19.86 1.51
CA ASP A 557 -43.00 19.45 2.86
C ASP A 557 -42.94 20.63 3.84
N GLY A 558 -43.03 21.87 3.34
CA GLY A 558 -43.00 23.09 4.16
C GLY A 558 -41.60 23.51 4.62
N ASN A 559 -40.55 22.94 4.00
CA ASN A 559 -39.16 23.26 4.31
C ASN A 559 -38.73 24.61 3.72
N ILE A 560 -39.36 25.04 2.61
CA ILE A 560 -39.19 26.36 1.98
C ILE A 560 -40.54 26.87 1.47
N ALA A 561 -40.69 28.19 1.26
CA ALA A 561 -41.84 28.74 0.53
C ALA A 561 -41.57 28.75 -1.00
N ASP A 562 -42.63 28.68 -1.81
CA ASP A 562 -42.46 28.83 -3.28
C ASP A 562 -42.00 30.25 -3.61
N GLY A 563 -40.91 30.34 -4.36
CA GLY A 563 -40.19 31.57 -4.65
C GLY A 563 -38.97 31.80 -3.76
N ASP A 564 -38.84 31.06 -2.65
CA ASP A 564 -37.63 31.12 -1.83
C ASP A 564 -36.43 30.53 -2.58
N LYS A 565 -35.25 31.03 -2.22
CA LYS A 565 -33.98 30.57 -2.76
C LYS A 565 -33.42 29.47 -1.89
N VAL A 566 -33.06 28.35 -2.50
CA VAL A 566 -32.32 27.27 -1.85
C VAL A 566 -30.84 27.65 -1.83
N THR A 567 -30.21 27.60 -0.65
CA THR A 567 -28.78 27.89 -0.49
C THR A 567 -28.04 26.63 -0.02
N VAL A 568 -26.89 26.34 -0.60
CA VAL A 568 -25.94 25.32 -0.09
C VAL A 568 -24.59 25.99 0.17
N GLU A 569 -24.05 25.81 1.37
CA GLU A 569 -22.71 26.29 1.72
C GLU A 569 -21.60 25.36 1.22
N TYR A 570 -20.66 25.89 0.44
CA TYR A 570 -19.45 25.17 0.04
C TYR A 570 -18.26 25.62 0.88
N THR A 571 -17.85 24.79 1.85
CA THR A 571 -16.68 25.04 2.72
C THR A 571 -15.43 24.39 2.13
N TYR A 572 -14.38 25.19 1.89
CA TYR A 572 -13.15 24.72 1.25
C TYR A 572 -11.91 25.47 1.73
N TYR A 573 -10.74 24.83 1.60
CA TYR A 573 -9.46 25.45 1.93
C TYR A 573 -9.14 26.57 0.92
N LYS A 574 -9.02 27.80 1.41
CA LYS A 574 -8.85 28.99 0.59
C LYS A 574 -7.42 29.13 0.06
N VAL A 575 -7.25 28.65 -1.15
CA VAL A 575 -6.08 28.86 -2.01
C VAL A 575 -6.55 29.09 -3.44
N GLU A 576 -5.72 29.73 -4.27
CA GLU A 576 -6.05 30.08 -5.66
C GLU A 576 -6.63 28.91 -6.47
N THR A 577 -6.04 27.72 -6.31
CA THR A 577 -6.49 26.51 -7.03
C THR A 577 -7.88 26.04 -6.59
N ASN A 578 -8.23 26.18 -5.31
CA ASN A 578 -9.54 25.80 -4.78
C ASN A 578 -10.58 26.90 -5.00
N ASP A 579 -10.18 28.18 -4.99
CA ASP A 579 -11.05 29.30 -5.39
C ASP A 579 -11.49 29.14 -6.86
N THR A 580 -10.60 28.65 -7.72
CA THR A 580 -10.94 28.34 -9.13
C THR A 580 -12.01 27.26 -9.20
N VAL A 581 -11.86 26.16 -8.45
CA VAL A 581 -12.87 25.09 -8.34
C VAL A 581 -14.20 25.64 -7.83
N ALA A 582 -14.17 26.43 -6.75
CA ALA A 582 -15.35 26.99 -6.09
C ALA A 582 -16.15 27.92 -7.00
N ASN A 583 -15.47 28.81 -7.71
CA ASN A 583 -16.13 29.70 -8.67
C ASN A 583 -16.69 28.93 -9.86
N TRP A 584 -15.94 27.95 -10.39
CA TRP A 584 -16.41 27.12 -11.51
C TRP A 584 -17.68 26.35 -11.13
N VAL A 585 -17.65 25.60 -10.01
CA VAL A 585 -18.82 24.81 -9.61
C VAL A 585 -20.02 25.70 -9.34
N LYS A 586 -19.85 26.85 -8.67
CA LYS A 586 -20.91 27.85 -8.46
C LYS A 586 -21.52 28.29 -9.78
N GLN A 587 -20.69 28.71 -10.73
CA GLN A 587 -21.15 29.18 -12.04
C GLN A 587 -21.92 28.09 -12.79
N THR A 588 -21.37 26.88 -12.82
CA THR A 588 -21.98 25.74 -13.52
C THR A 588 -23.35 25.39 -12.95
N VAL A 589 -23.46 25.20 -11.63
CA VAL A 589 -24.72 24.78 -11.02
C VAL A 589 -25.77 25.89 -11.00
N GLU A 590 -25.40 27.16 -10.76
CA GLU A 590 -26.35 28.28 -10.77
C GLU A 590 -26.87 28.57 -12.17
N THR A 591 -26.04 28.38 -13.21
CA THR A 591 -26.49 28.50 -14.61
C THR A 591 -27.55 27.46 -14.95
N ILE A 592 -27.40 26.24 -14.45
CA ILE A 592 -28.33 25.14 -14.72
C ILE A 592 -29.59 25.27 -13.86
N PHE A 593 -29.45 25.46 -12.55
CA PHE A 593 -30.56 25.47 -11.59
C PHE A 593 -31.37 26.78 -11.61
N GLY A 594 -30.75 27.89 -12.02
CA GLY A 594 -31.40 29.18 -12.17
C GLY A 594 -31.49 29.98 -10.88
N ASP A 595 -32.39 30.96 -10.87
CA ASP A 595 -32.53 31.99 -9.82
C ASP A 595 -33.03 31.45 -8.47
N LYS A 596 -33.60 30.24 -8.45
CA LYS A 596 -34.05 29.54 -7.24
C LYS A 596 -32.91 28.89 -6.44
N PHE A 597 -31.68 28.90 -6.92
CA PHE A 597 -30.53 28.29 -6.25
C PHE A 597 -29.39 29.28 -5.99
N GLU A 598 -28.65 29.05 -4.91
CA GLU A 598 -27.39 29.72 -4.60
C GLU A 598 -26.37 28.75 -4.00
N LEU A 599 -25.17 28.71 -4.57
CA LEU A 599 -24.01 28.10 -3.93
C LEU A 599 -23.22 29.17 -3.18
N LYS A 600 -23.30 29.15 -1.84
CA LYS A 600 -22.61 30.11 -0.98
C LYS A 600 -21.18 29.64 -0.73
N LEU A 601 -20.19 30.36 -1.25
CA LEU A 601 -18.78 30.01 -1.09
C LEU A 601 -18.26 30.41 0.29
N ASN A 602 -17.65 29.47 1.00
CA ASN A 602 -17.04 29.66 2.31
C ASN A 602 -15.57 29.19 2.30
N GLY A 603 -14.68 30.07 1.82
CA GLY A 603 -13.24 29.80 1.82
C GLY A 603 -12.62 30.04 3.19
N VAL A 604 -12.00 29.01 3.79
CA VAL A 604 -11.43 29.01 5.15
C VAL A 604 -9.93 28.65 5.15
N SER A 605 -9.21 28.82 6.28
CA SER A 605 -7.82 28.33 6.41
C SER A 605 -7.77 26.79 6.46
N SER A 606 -6.58 26.19 6.30
CA SER A 606 -6.41 24.72 6.43
C SER A 606 -6.90 24.24 7.79
N ASP A 607 -6.42 24.84 8.89
CA ASP A 607 -6.83 24.47 10.25
C ASP A 607 -8.34 24.60 10.49
N ALA A 608 -8.99 25.59 9.85
CA ALA A 608 -10.43 25.77 9.96
C ALA A 608 -11.21 24.77 9.09
N LEU A 609 -10.65 24.33 7.96
CA LEU A 609 -11.23 23.24 7.18
C LEU A 609 -11.10 21.92 7.92
N ASP A 610 -9.95 21.64 8.52
CA ASP A 610 -9.73 20.43 9.33
C ASP A 610 -10.72 20.41 10.50
N ALA A 611 -10.89 21.53 11.20
CA ALA A 611 -11.90 21.66 12.25
C ALA A 611 -13.34 21.50 11.71
N ALA A 612 -13.64 21.98 10.50
CA ALA A 612 -14.96 21.77 9.90
C ALA A 612 -15.18 20.31 9.50
N TRP A 613 -14.14 19.59 9.05
CA TRP A 613 -14.20 18.17 8.77
C TRP A 613 -14.39 17.34 10.03
N ASP A 614 -13.62 17.61 11.08
CA ASP A 614 -13.71 16.91 12.36
C ASP A 614 -15.07 17.08 13.06
N ASN A 615 -15.75 18.21 12.80
CA ASN A 615 -17.06 18.53 13.39
C ASN A 615 -18.23 18.43 12.41
N PHE A 616 -17.98 18.00 11.16
CA PHE A 616 -18.97 18.01 10.07
C PHE A 616 -19.69 19.36 9.87
N ASP A 617 -19.01 20.48 10.13
CA ASP A 617 -19.58 21.83 10.06
C ASP A 617 -19.51 22.42 8.64
N PHE A 618 -20.22 21.80 7.71
CA PHE A 618 -20.35 22.23 6.32
C PHE A 618 -21.60 21.62 5.69
N ASP A 619 -22.12 22.21 4.62
CA ASP A 619 -23.16 21.54 3.79
C ASP A 619 -22.49 20.72 2.68
N MET A 620 -21.51 21.32 2.00
CA MET A 620 -20.68 20.68 0.98
C MET A 620 -19.20 20.98 1.21
N THR A 621 -18.33 20.00 0.94
CA THR A 621 -16.88 20.19 0.94
C THR A 621 -16.19 19.44 -0.22
N PHE A 622 -14.88 19.65 -0.40
CA PHE A 622 -14.09 19.04 -1.46
C PHE A 622 -12.88 18.32 -0.86
N GLY A 623 -12.70 17.06 -1.24
CA GLY A 623 -11.55 16.26 -0.81
C GLY A 623 -11.36 15.04 -1.70
N GLY A 624 -10.44 14.17 -1.31
CA GLY A 624 -10.19 12.94 -2.03
C GLY A 624 -9.66 11.83 -1.13
N TRP A 625 -9.78 10.60 -1.61
CA TRP A 625 -9.28 9.39 -0.94
C TRP A 625 -8.30 8.66 -1.84
N GLN A 626 -7.38 7.89 -1.25
CA GLN A 626 -6.35 7.14 -1.97
C GLN A 626 -6.01 5.85 -1.24
N GLY A 627 -5.22 4.99 -1.88
CA GLY A 627 -4.71 3.75 -1.31
C GLY A 627 -5.47 2.51 -1.76
N LEU A 628 -5.06 1.34 -1.24
CA LEU A 628 -5.67 0.02 -1.49
C LEU A 628 -5.90 -0.29 -2.98
N ASN A 629 -4.86 -0.11 -3.79
CA ASN A 629 -4.90 -0.35 -5.24
C ASN A 629 -5.39 -1.77 -5.58
N PHE A 630 -5.03 -2.74 -4.74
CA PHE A 630 -5.53 -4.10 -4.72
C PHE A 630 -6.51 -4.20 -3.54
N ASN A 631 -7.79 -4.48 -3.81
CA ASN A 631 -8.92 -4.44 -2.85
C ASN A 631 -9.61 -3.07 -2.65
N PRO A 632 -10.27 -2.55 -3.70
CA PRO A 632 -11.15 -1.39 -3.60
C PRO A 632 -12.34 -1.61 -2.65
N VAL A 633 -12.80 -2.85 -2.40
CA VAL A 633 -13.87 -3.13 -1.42
C VAL A 633 -13.46 -2.64 -0.03
N SER A 634 -12.20 -2.90 0.36
CA SER A 634 -11.67 -2.41 1.64
C SER A 634 -11.60 -0.88 1.71
N LEU A 635 -11.23 -0.21 0.62
CA LEU A 635 -11.24 1.25 0.56
C LEU A 635 -12.65 1.80 0.73
N MET A 636 -13.60 1.29 -0.07
CA MET A 636 -14.98 1.74 -0.03
C MET A 636 -15.61 1.49 1.33
N GLY A 637 -15.29 0.36 1.96
CA GLY A 637 -15.72 0.09 3.32
C GLY A 637 -15.11 1.07 4.33
N GLN A 638 -13.80 1.28 4.33
CA GLN A 638 -13.15 2.23 5.25
C GLN A 638 -13.73 3.65 5.16
N VAL A 639 -14.17 4.05 3.96
CA VAL A 639 -14.66 5.40 3.71
C VAL A 639 -16.17 5.53 3.96
N TYR A 640 -16.96 4.56 3.52
CA TYR A 640 -18.42 4.69 3.37
C TYR A 640 -19.24 3.67 4.14
N ASN A 641 -18.64 2.86 5.02
CA ASN A 641 -19.37 1.95 5.90
C ASN A 641 -19.74 2.62 7.23
N SER A 642 -20.72 2.09 7.96
CA SER A 642 -21.15 2.66 9.27
C SER A 642 -20.44 2.02 10.48
N ILE A 643 -19.62 1.00 10.24
CA ILE A 643 -19.01 0.12 11.26
C ILE A 643 -17.52 0.34 11.44
N SER A 644 -16.86 1.11 10.57
CA SER A 644 -15.49 1.54 10.81
C SER A 644 -15.48 2.69 11.82
N GLY A 645 -14.42 2.80 12.62
CA GLY A 645 -14.21 3.97 13.49
C GLY A 645 -14.01 5.29 12.75
N ALA A 646 -14.18 5.30 11.41
CA ALA A 646 -14.07 6.43 10.50
C ALA A 646 -15.34 6.57 9.63
N ALA A 647 -16.48 6.04 10.09
CA ALA A 647 -17.72 5.94 9.32
C ALA A 647 -18.08 7.24 8.59
N ASN A 648 -18.28 7.14 7.27
CA ASN A 648 -18.69 8.25 6.41
C ASN A 648 -17.85 9.52 6.60
N MET A 649 -16.53 9.38 6.45
CA MET A 649 -15.51 10.36 6.82
C MET A 649 -15.83 11.83 6.49
N LEU A 650 -16.43 12.13 5.32
CA LEU A 650 -16.94 13.48 5.01
C LEU A 650 -18.42 13.51 4.65
N GLU A 651 -19.04 12.35 4.42
CA GLU A 651 -20.41 12.19 3.96
C GLU A 651 -21.36 11.89 5.13
N ASN A 652 -21.43 12.79 6.12
CA ASN A 652 -22.19 12.55 7.35
C ASN A 652 -23.72 12.56 7.14
N GLY A 653 -24.43 11.79 7.96
CA GLY A 653 -25.90 11.66 7.95
C GLY A 653 -26.45 10.58 7.01
N PHE A 654 -25.61 9.90 6.23
CA PHE A 654 -26.05 8.82 5.34
C PHE A 654 -26.07 7.46 6.04
N ASP A 655 -27.20 6.75 5.91
CA ASP A 655 -27.34 5.36 6.38
C ASP A 655 -26.86 4.36 5.32
N THR A 656 -25.58 4.47 4.95
CA THR A 656 -24.93 3.59 3.96
C THR A 656 -24.87 2.15 4.44
N GLY A 657 -24.69 1.96 5.75
CA GLY A 657 -24.50 0.65 6.36
C GLY A 657 -25.70 -0.27 6.19
N ASN A 658 -26.93 0.27 6.21
CA ASN A 658 -28.16 -0.51 6.08
C ASN A 658 -28.66 -0.70 4.63
N ILE A 659 -27.95 -0.15 3.63
CA ILE A 659 -28.33 -0.34 2.22
C ILE A 659 -28.35 -1.85 1.90
N GLN A 660 -29.50 -2.34 1.41
CA GLN A 660 -29.63 -3.74 1.02
C GLN A 660 -28.96 -3.99 -0.32
N LEU A 661 -28.06 -4.96 -0.36
CA LEU A 661 -27.37 -5.41 -1.57
C LEU A 661 -27.83 -6.83 -1.91
N SER A 662 -27.91 -7.12 -3.21
CA SER A 662 -28.12 -8.47 -3.76
C SER A 662 -27.11 -8.70 -4.88
N ILE A 663 -26.19 -9.64 -4.68
CA ILE A 663 -24.99 -9.79 -5.52
C ILE A 663 -24.82 -11.25 -5.94
N GLU A 664 -24.66 -11.50 -7.24
CA GLU A 664 -24.38 -12.84 -7.77
C GLU A 664 -22.91 -13.22 -7.54
N LEU A 665 -22.64 -14.13 -6.59
CA LEU A 665 -21.29 -14.59 -6.20
C LEU A 665 -21.15 -16.12 -6.33
N PRO A 666 -21.23 -16.67 -7.56
CA PRO A 666 -21.23 -18.12 -7.79
C PRO A 666 -19.94 -18.80 -7.32
N HIS A 667 -18.79 -18.12 -7.42
CA HIS A 667 -17.49 -18.71 -7.08
C HIS A 667 -17.28 -18.77 -5.58
N THR A 668 -17.68 -17.72 -4.87
CA THR A 668 -17.68 -17.62 -3.41
C THR A 668 -18.58 -18.69 -2.81
N LYS A 669 -19.81 -18.86 -3.32
CA LYS A 669 -20.72 -19.91 -2.85
C LYS A 669 -20.10 -21.29 -3.01
N ALA A 670 -19.57 -21.60 -4.19
CA ALA A 670 -18.93 -22.89 -4.46
C ALA A 670 -17.73 -23.15 -3.53
N ALA A 671 -16.91 -22.13 -3.29
CA ALA A 671 -15.78 -22.22 -2.38
C ALA A 671 -16.22 -22.48 -0.93
N LEU A 672 -17.22 -21.74 -0.43
CA LEU A 672 -17.79 -21.96 0.91
C LEU A 672 -18.39 -23.35 1.07
N GLN A 673 -19.13 -23.84 0.07
CA GLN A 673 -19.68 -25.21 0.08
C GLN A 673 -18.58 -26.26 0.20
N LYS A 674 -17.48 -26.07 -0.54
CA LYS A 674 -16.31 -26.95 -0.47
C LYS A 674 -15.68 -26.91 0.92
N TRP A 675 -15.37 -25.72 1.44
CA TRP A 675 -14.71 -25.59 2.75
C TRP A 675 -15.56 -26.17 3.88
N VAL A 676 -16.87 -25.92 3.87
CA VAL A 676 -17.80 -26.51 4.85
C VAL A 676 -17.82 -28.03 4.75
N ALA A 677 -17.82 -28.60 3.53
CA ALA A 677 -17.83 -30.04 3.34
C ALA A 677 -16.51 -30.74 3.74
N GLU A 678 -15.38 -30.03 3.62
CA GLU A 678 -14.03 -30.56 3.91
C GLU A 678 -13.58 -30.27 5.35
N PHE A 679 -14.30 -29.44 6.11
CA PHE A 679 -13.91 -29.04 7.46
C PHE A 679 -14.00 -30.20 8.46
N ASN A 680 -12.92 -30.41 9.22
CA ASN A 680 -12.88 -31.41 10.28
C ASN A 680 -12.98 -30.75 11.66
N GLU A 681 -14.20 -30.73 12.21
CA GLU A 681 -14.48 -30.14 13.53
C GLU A 681 -13.71 -30.84 14.67
N GLU A 682 -13.39 -32.13 14.55
CA GLU A 682 -12.77 -32.93 15.63
C GLU A 682 -11.31 -32.53 15.90
N THR A 683 -10.62 -32.01 14.89
CA THR A 683 -9.21 -31.64 14.95
C THR A 683 -8.99 -30.13 14.84
N ALA A 684 -10.06 -29.35 14.77
CA ALA A 684 -10.01 -27.91 14.55
C ALA A 684 -9.60 -27.16 15.83
N SER A 685 -8.68 -26.22 15.68
CA SER A 685 -8.43 -25.18 16.69
C SER A 685 -9.65 -24.27 16.86
N GLU A 686 -9.68 -23.50 17.95
CA GLU A 686 -10.74 -22.52 18.21
C GLU A 686 -10.90 -21.50 17.09
N ALA A 687 -9.78 -21.01 16.53
CA ALA A 687 -9.80 -20.09 15.39
C ALA A 687 -10.40 -20.73 14.12
N GLN A 688 -10.11 -22.01 13.88
CA GLN A 688 -10.67 -22.77 12.75
C GLN A 688 -12.17 -23.02 12.93
N LEU A 689 -12.61 -23.35 14.15
CA LEU A 689 -14.04 -23.46 14.48
C LEU A 689 -14.77 -22.13 14.29
N ALA A 690 -14.14 -21.02 14.68
CA ALA A 690 -14.68 -19.68 14.43
C ALA A 690 -14.78 -19.36 12.94
N ALA A 691 -13.77 -19.72 12.13
CA ALA A 691 -13.80 -19.57 10.68
C ALA A 691 -14.92 -20.40 10.02
N TYR A 692 -15.07 -21.67 10.43
CA TYR A 692 -16.15 -22.53 9.98
C TYR A 692 -17.54 -21.98 10.34
N GLY A 693 -17.70 -21.42 11.54
CA GLY A 693 -18.91 -20.69 11.93
C GLY A 693 -19.22 -19.52 11.00
N ARG A 694 -18.21 -18.74 10.59
CA ARG A 694 -18.37 -17.66 9.61
C ARG A 694 -18.75 -18.19 8.22
N TRP A 695 -18.14 -19.29 7.77
CA TRP A 695 -18.44 -19.87 6.46
C TRP A 695 -19.86 -20.41 6.36
N THR A 696 -20.31 -21.16 7.37
CA THR A 696 -21.67 -21.72 7.42
C THR A 696 -22.73 -20.62 7.51
N ALA A 697 -22.48 -19.58 8.32
CA ALA A 697 -23.35 -18.42 8.40
C ALA A 697 -23.45 -17.66 7.07
N ALA A 698 -22.33 -17.43 6.39
CA ALA A 698 -22.32 -16.80 5.07
C ALA A 698 -23.00 -17.69 4.01
N LEU A 699 -22.76 -19.00 4.02
CA LEU A 699 -23.39 -19.92 3.07
C LEU A 699 -24.92 -19.94 3.21
N ALA A 700 -25.44 -19.84 4.43
CA ALA A 700 -26.88 -19.76 4.69
C ALA A 700 -27.55 -18.53 4.02
N LYS A 701 -26.82 -17.43 3.84
CA LYS A 701 -27.30 -16.20 3.20
C LYS A 701 -27.52 -16.32 1.69
N PHE A 702 -26.92 -17.33 1.05
CA PHE A 702 -27.13 -17.61 -0.38
C PHE A 702 -28.46 -18.34 -0.67
N GLY A 703 -28.95 -19.12 0.30
CA GLY A 703 -30.03 -20.08 0.07
C GLY A 703 -29.73 -21.02 -1.12
N ASP A 704 -30.72 -21.23 -1.98
CA ASP A 704 -30.59 -22.10 -3.15
C ASP A 704 -29.96 -21.39 -4.37
N SER A 705 -29.80 -20.07 -4.34
CA SER A 705 -29.31 -19.24 -5.45
C SER A 705 -27.81 -18.93 -5.35
N ASN A 706 -27.21 -18.35 -6.39
CA ASN A 706 -25.86 -17.77 -6.30
C ASN A 706 -25.87 -16.32 -5.78
N THR A 707 -27.04 -15.80 -5.39
CA THR A 707 -27.19 -14.44 -4.89
C THR A 707 -26.88 -14.38 -3.39
N TYR A 708 -25.90 -13.58 -3.00
CA TYR A 708 -25.70 -13.18 -1.60
C TYR A 708 -26.48 -11.89 -1.35
N SER A 709 -27.38 -11.89 -0.36
CA SER A 709 -28.13 -10.68 0.01
C SER A 709 -27.95 -10.33 1.47
N ASP A 710 -27.48 -9.12 1.74
CA ASP A 710 -27.34 -8.56 3.07
C ASP A 710 -27.19 -7.03 2.99
N THR A 711 -27.05 -6.37 4.14
CA THR A 711 -26.69 -4.96 4.23
C THR A 711 -25.26 -4.71 3.73
N LEU A 712 -24.96 -3.50 3.24
CA LEU A 712 -23.63 -3.09 2.79
C LEU A 712 -22.56 -3.38 3.85
N ASP A 713 -22.82 -3.05 5.11
CA ASP A 713 -21.89 -3.32 6.21
C ASP A 713 -21.63 -4.81 6.44
N ASN A 714 -22.67 -5.63 6.32
CA ASN A 714 -22.52 -7.08 6.48
C ASN A 714 -21.82 -7.71 5.27
N VAL A 715 -22.08 -7.23 4.05
CA VAL A 715 -21.32 -7.64 2.86
C VAL A 715 -19.86 -7.22 3.01
N TYR A 716 -19.57 -6.02 3.52
CA TYR A 716 -18.20 -5.57 3.78
C TYR A 716 -17.50 -6.46 4.80
N LYS A 717 -18.16 -6.75 5.94
CA LYS A 717 -17.63 -7.67 6.95
C LYS A 717 -17.35 -9.04 6.34
N ALA A 718 -18.31 -9.59 5.61
CA ALA A 718 -18.15 -10.88 4.94
C ALA A 718 -17.01 -10.85 3.91
N ALA A 719 -16.89 -9.78 3.12
CA ALA A 719 -15.77 -9.59 2.22
C ALA A 719 -14.45 -9.58 2.99
N ALA A 720 -14.28 -8.69 3.99
CA ALA A 720 -13.03 -8.51 4.73
C ALA A 720 -12.61 -9.75 5.56
N SER A 721 -13.56 -10.47 6.19
CA SER A 721 -13.24 -11.58 7.10
C SER A 721 -13.45 -12.97 6.52
N THR A 722 -14.44 -13.13 5.65
CA THR A 722 -14.94 -14.45 5.23
C THR A 722 -14.52 -14.78 3.79
N PHE A 723 -14.52 -13.78 2.89
CA PHE A 723 -14.26 -13.99 1.46
C PHE A 723 -12.84 -13.57 1.03
N TYR A 724 -12.23 -12.57 1.70
CA TYR A 724 -10.97 -11.94 1.28
C TYR A 724 -9.74 -12.44 2.04
N ASN A 725 -9.89 -13.05 3.23
CA ASN A 725 -8.77 -13.17 4.15
C ASN A 725 -7.53 -13.84 3.50
N VAL A 726 -6.45 -13.06 3.49
CA VAL A 726 -5.23 -13.20 2.68
C VAL A 726 -4.28 -14.29 3.18
N SER A 727 -4.56 -14.88 4.34
CA SER A 727 -3.77 -15.99 4.88
C SER A 727 -4.19 -17.36 4.33
N ASP A 728 -5.47 -17.57 3.97
CA ASP A 728 -5.98 -18.95 3.93
C ASP A 728 -6.78 -19.36 2.70
N VAL A 729 -7.30 -18.45 1.85
CA VAL A 729 -8.01 -18.95 0.65
C VAL A 729 -7.97 -18.09 -0.61
N ASN A 730 -7.19 -18.59 -1.58
CA ASN A 730 -7.39 -18.29 -2.99
C ASN A 730 -8.34 -19.35 -3.61
N TYR A 731 -9.37 -18.91 -4.33
CA TYR A 731 -10.30 -19.79 -5.04
C TYR A 731 -10.54 -19.28 -6.46
N ALA A 732 -10.79 -20.21 -7.39
CA ALA A 732 -11.02 -19.88 -8.78
C ALA A 732 -12.26 -19.00 -8.96
N GLY A 733 -12.12 -17.89 -9.68
CA GLY A 733 -13.20 -16.91 -9.92
C GLY A 733 -13.40 -15.88 -8.80
N ARG A 734 -12.52 -15.84 -7.79
CA ARG A 734 -12.52 -14.82 -6.73
C ARG A 734 -12.52 -13.39 -7.27
N ASN A 735 -11.73 -13.10 -8.30
CA ASN A 735 -11.66 -11.75 -8.88
C ASN A 735 -13.00 -11.27 -9.40
N ASP A 736 -13.69 -12.10 -10.18
CA ASP A 736 -14.98 -11.79 -10.79
C ASP A 736 -16.03 -11.49 -9.70
N ASP A 737 -16.03 -12.28 -8.61
CA ASP A 737 -16.91 -12.06 -7.47
C ASP A 737 -16.56 -10.75 -6.72
N PHE A 738 -15.28 -10.43 -6.53
CA PHE A 738 -14.86 -9.17 -5.90
C PHE A 738 -15.09 -7.93 -6.79
N ASP A 739 -14.98 -8.06 -8.11
CA ASP A 739 -15.41 -7.04 -9.07
C ASP A 739 -16.91 -6.76 -8.92
N ARG A 740 -17.73 -7.81 -8.74
CA ARG A 740 -19.18 -7.68 -8.52
C ARG A 740 -19.52 -7.07 -7.15
N ILE A 741 -18.78 -7.41 -6.09
CA ILE A 741 -18.93 -6.76 -4.78
C ILE A 741 -18.61 -5.27 -4.88
N THR A 742 -17.47 -4.94 -5.52
CA THR A 742 -17.06 -3.54 -5.74
C THR A 742 -18.12 -2.78 -6.54
N ALA A 743 -18.63 -3.38 -7.62
CA ALA A 743 -19.69 -2.80 -8.44
C ALA A 743 -21.00 -2.59 -7.68
N ALA A 744 -21.40 -3.54 -6.84
CA ALA A 744 -22.61 -3.42 -6.03
C ALA A 744 -22.49 -2.29 -4.99
N PHE A 745 -21.33 -2.18 -4.33
CA PHE A 745 -21.06 -1.07 -3.41
C PHE A 745 -21.12 0.25 -4.14
N GLU A 746 -20.42 0.34 -5.27
CA GLU A 746 -20.32 1.60 -6.01
C GLU A 746 -21.67 2.04 -6.57
N ALA A 747 -22.44 1.10 -7.15
CA ALA A 747 -23.78 1.36 -7.63
C ALA A 747 -24.72 1.82 -6.51
N ALA A 748 -24.64 1.22 -5.32
CA ALA A 748 -25.44 1.62 -4.16
C ALA A 748 -25.12 3.06 -3.70
N LEU A 749 -23.84 3.40 -3.59
CA LEU A 749 -23.40 4.74 -3.18
C LEU A 749 -23.74 5.80 -4.25
N LEU A 750 -23.62 5.46 -5.54
CA LEU A 750 -24.01 6.33 -6.66
C LEU A 750 -25.52 6.49 -6.78
N ASP A 751 -26.30 5.47 -6.42
CA ASP A 751 -27.75 5.59 -6.38
C ASP A 751 -28.13 6.64 -5.35
N GLU A 752 -27.69 6.49 -4.10
CA GLU A 752 -27.88 7.46 -3.01
C GLU A 752 -27.22 8.82 -3.24
N MET A 753 -26.23 8.88 -4.14
CA MET A 753 -25.49 10.08 -4.50
C MET A 753 -24.90 10.77 -3.26
N ILE A 754 -24.22 10.00 -2.42
CA ILE A 754 -23.67 10.46 -1.14
C ILE A 754 -22.58 11.53 -1.30
N ALA A 755 -21.92 11.51 -2.46
CA ALA A 755 -20.91 12.44 -2.91
C ALA A 755 -20.95 12.49 -4.44
N ILE A 756 -20.33 13.53 -4.99
CA ILE A 756 -20.20 13.74 -6.44
C ILE A 756 -18.75 13.44 -6.83
N PRO A 757 -18.43 12.25 -7.39
CA PRO A 757 -17.10 11.99 -7.92
C PRO A 757 -16.74 12.99 -9.01
N LEU A 758 -15.46 13.34 -9.16
CA LEU A 758 -15.01 14.36 -10.11
C LEU A 758 -13.91 13.84 -11.03
N PHE A 759 -12.78 13.45 -10.43
CA PHE A 759 -11.59 13.10 -11.18
C PHE A 759 -10.63 12.22 -10.39
N THR A 760 -9.71 11.57 -11.10
CA THR A 760 -8.54 10.88 -10.56
C THR A 760 -7.29 11.70 -10.85
N SER A 761 -6.44 11.86 -9.84
CA SER A 761 -5.14 12.53 -10.01
C SER A 761 -4.27 11.77 -11.00
N VAL A 762 -3.49 12.51 -11.77
CA VAL A 762 -2.52 11.94 -12.71
C VAL A 762 -1.19 12.64 -12.58
N SER A 763 -0.12 11.93 -12.97
CA SER A 763 1.13 12.57 -13.34
C SER A 763 1.19 12.72 -14.86
N ALA A 764 1.84 13.79 -15.32
CA ALA A 764 2.02 14.09 -16.73
C ALA A 764 3.50 13.92 -17.10
N THR A 765 3.76 13.15 -18.14
CA THR A 765 5.10 12.93 -18.69
C THR A 765 5.08 13.12 -20.19
N VAL A 766 6.05 13.86 -20.73
CA VAL A 766 6.16 14.13 -22.16
C VAL A 766 7.38 13.42 -22.70
N TYR A 767 7.19 12.73 -23.82
CA TYR A 767 8.27 12.03 -24.50
C TYR A 767 8.67 12.76 -25.78
N SER A 768 9.93 12.62 -26.21
CA SER A 768 10.35 13.12 -27.52
C SER A 768 9.69 12.28 -28.62
N SER A 769 9.57 12.84 -29.82
CA SER A 769 8.96 12.14 -30.95
C SER A 769 9.70 10.86 -31.36
N ARG A 770 10.95 10.68 -30.90
CA ARG A 770 11.75 9.47 -31.13
C ARG A 770 11.23 8.28 -30.34
N VAL A 771 10.62 8.51 -29.18
CA VAL A 771 10.17 7.44 -28.30
C VAL A 771 8.81 6.94 -28.76
N LYS A 772 8.71 5.63 -28.99
CA LYS A 772 7.47 4.94 -29.34
C LYS A 772 7.11 3.91 -28.28
N PHE A 773 5.83 3.80 -28.04
CA PHE A 773 5.23 2.78 -27.18
C PHE A 773 4.38 1.86 -28.04
N GLU A 774 4.46 0.57 -27.78
CA GLU A 774 3.49 -0.39 -28.32
C GLU A 774 2.14 -0.26 -27.61
N ALA A 775 2.15 -0.07 -26.28
CA ALA A 775 0.94 0.15 -25.50
C ALA A 775 0.29 1.50 -25.85
N THR A 776 -0.93 1.43 -26.38
CA THR A 776 -1.71 2.61 -26.81
C THR A 776 -2.39 3.32 -25.63
N GLU A 777 -2.61 2.62 -24.51
CA GLU A 777 -3.32 3.07 -23.33
C GLU A 777 -2.57 2.69 -22.04
N TYR A 778 -2.90 3.35 -20.93
CA TYR A 778 -2.36 3.01 -19.61
C TYR A 778 -3.00 1.74 -19.05
N HIS A 779 -2.18 0.79 -18.60
CA HIS A 779 -2.63 -0.45 -17.98
C HIS A 779 -2.31 -0.47 -16.47
N ALA A 780 -3.23 -0.96 -15.62
CA ALA A 780 -3.09 -0.92 -14.15
C ALA A 780 -1.85 -1.66 -13.61
N TRP A 781 -1.50 -2.82 -14.18
CA TRP A 781 -0.25 -3.52 -13.87
C TRP A 781 0.97 -3.04 -14.69
N MET A 782 0.85 -2.99 -16.02
CA MET A 782 1.96 -2.76 -16.94
C MET A 782 2.29 -1.28 -17.18
N GLY A 783 1.49 -0.33 -16.69
CA GLY A 783 1.63 1.09 -17.01
C GLY A 783 1.56 1.33 -18.53
N TRP A 784 2.56 2.03 -19.07
CA TRP A 784 2.74 2.21 -20.52
C TRP A 784 3.58 1.09 -21.18
N GLY A 785 3.76 -0.05 -20.51
CA GLY A 785 4.46 -1.24 -21.01
C GLY A 785 5.97 -1.28 -20.72
N GLY A 786 6.56 -0.20 -20.21
CA GLY A 786 7.98 -0.15 -19.85
C GLY A 786 8.95 -0.37 -21.03
N LEU A 787 10.23 -0.64 -20.74
CA LEU A 787 11.28 -0.72 -21.77
C LEU A 787 11.08 -1.84 -22.80
N LYS A 788 10.47 -2.96 -22.40
CA LYS A 788 10.18 -4.08 -23.31
C LYS A 788 9.28 -3.64 -24.47
N TYR A 789 8.27 -2.82 -24.16
CA TYR A 789 7.28 -2.32 -25.11
C TYR A 789 7.57 -0.89 -25.59
N MET A 790 8.81 -0.41 -25.38
CA MET A 790 9.28 0.90 -25.83
C MET A 790 10.44 0.75 -26.84
N TYR A 791 10.50 1.64 -27.83
CA TYR A 791 11.61 1.70 -28.79
C TYR A 791 11.87 3.12 -29.29
N LEU A 792 12.97 3.30 -30.03
CA LEU A 792 13.37 4.57 -30.65
C LEU A 792 13.22 4.47 -32.18
N ASP A 793 12.71 5.54 -32.80
CA ASP A 793 12.63 5.72 -34.27
C ASP A 793 14.00 5.79 -34.96
#